data_AF-A0A942PPT9-F1
#
_entry.id   AF-A0A942PPT9-F1
#
_cell.length_a   1.000
_cell.length_b   1.000
_cell.length_c   1.000
_cell.angle_alpha   90.00
_cell.angle_beta   90.00
_cell.angle_gamma   90.00
#
_symmetry.space_group_name_H-M   'P 1'
#
loop_
_entity.id
_entity.type
_entity.pdbx_description
1 polymer ?
#
loop_
_entity_poly.entity_id
_entity_poly.type
_entity_poly.pdbx_seq_one_letter_code
_entity_poly.pdbx_strand_id
1 'polypeptide(L)'
;MKPDLFHLFRRLPALLAVVFLLANPPVQAATTPTADFTDNGDGTVTHKITGLTWKRCTEGMTWTGSTCVGTAKTYTWIQANALSSSGGWRLPTIAELVTIVERDNVSPAINTTIFPATTPSYFWSASAYAGSSVNAWYVYFYSGDDDLDSYRSGNYVRLVRGGQSLDSLWLYTPTSDFSDNGDGTVTHQKTSLTWKRCAEGQTWSGSTCSGTAKSYTWSAANALSTGGWRLPTVNELQTLVEYSIAYPGPAINTTIFPSTPASEFWSASAYANSSDGAWYVDLLYGGDSHYTYGNTNNNNVRLVRGGQSVGASSTPVNSPPSAPIFLSTPSSALVNVAIDITVQAGVAPKGAQVNANCSATNSDHPGSASASLSGLGRGGRSVQHSFTFYATGTQSIYCTSFDASGNASATASKTITVAAQAATTPTADFTDNGDGTVTHKITGLTWKRCAEGMTWTGSTCVGMAKTYTWAQANALSTGGGWRLPTIAELVTIVERDNVSPAINATIFPATTVSYFWSASAYAGNSDNTWNVLFGNGNDNPIYKMGYWYVRLVRGGQSLGSSGLYTPTSDFSDNGDGTVTHQKTGLTWKRCAEGQTWSGSTCSGTAKSYTWSAANALSTGGWRLPTVNELQTLVEYSIAYPGPTINTTIFPSTPASCFWSVSAYAGSSDDTWYVDFGNGNDRSRFRTSSFYVRLVRGGQSAGASSTTPTTTATTDADRVFNWAESVYPKFFAPAKATTKNLFGYTYRYYSGTNSYLGVKDGYLYYMDMLSGTQLLDVGMIADYLPKAQAAGF
;
A
#
# COMPACT_ATOMS: atom_id res chain seq x y z
N MET A 1 24.39 -20.21 96.09
CA MET A 1 23.25 -21.04 95.69
C MET A 1 22.55 -20.35 94.53
N LYS A 2 22.69 -20.95 93.35
CA LYS A 2 21.97 -20.73 92.09
C LYS A 2 21.94 -19.33 91.43
N PRO A 3 21.93 -19.32 90.09
CA PRO A 3 22.38 -18.21 89.26
C PRO A 3 21.22 -17.56 88.49
N ASP A 4 21.60 -16.64 87.60
CA ASP A 4 20.87 -16.23 86.40
C ASP A 4 19.83 -15.10 86.51
N LEU A 5 20.39 -13.91 86.30
CA LEU A 5 19.83 -12.78 85.56
C LEU A 5 19.51 -13.18 84.08
N PHE A 6 18.73 -14.25 83.89
CA PHE A 6 18.43 -14.86 82.59
C PHE A 6 16.96 -15.28 82.46
N HIS A 7 15.99 -14.52 83.00
CA HIS A 7 14.57 -14.85 82.82
C HIS A 7 13.57 -13.68 82.69
N LEU A 8 14.01 -12.48 82.27
CA LEU A 8 13.08 -11.42 81.80
C LEU A 8 13.25 -11.03 80.32
N PHE A 9 13.89 -11.88 79.51
CA PHE A 9 14.02 -11.72 78.05
C PHE A 9 13.54 -12.94 77.24
N ARG A 10 12.41 -13.53 77.62
CA ARG A 10 11.72 -14.52 76.77
C ARG A 10 10.21 -14.37 76.91
N ARG A 11 9.62 -13.39 76.22
CA ARG A 11 8.24 -13.41 75.65
C ARG A 11 7.79 -12.05 75.05
N LEU A 12 8.69 -11.27 74.45
CA LEU A 12 8.30 -10.22 73.50
C LEU A 12 9.37 -10.10 72.40
N PRO A 13 9.18 -10.84 71.29
CA PRO A 13 9.31 -10.22 69.98
C PRO A 13 8.21 -10.75 69.06
N ALA A 14 6.98 -10.26 69.23
CA ALA A 14 5.91 -10.49 68.25
C ALA A 14 4.98 -9.29 68.07
N LEU A 15 5.27 -8.15 68.73
CA LEU A 15 4.39 -6.98 68.70
C LEU A 15 5.11 -5.65 68.38
N LEU A 16 6.35 -5.69 67.87
CA LEU A 16 7.03 -4.53 67.29
C LEU A 16 7.53 -4.77 65.84
N ALA A 17 7.07 -5.86 65.22
CA ALA A 17 7.29 -6.16 63.79
C ALA A 17 5.97 -6.18 62.99
N VAL A 18 4.82 -5.88 63.64
CA VAL A 18 3.48 -5.96 63.01
C VAL A 18 2.88 -4.56 62.73
N VAL A 19 3.58 -3.47 63.07
CA VAL A 19 3.12 -2.09 62.80
C VAL A 19 3.96 -1.37 61.74
N PHE A 20 4.94 -2.04 61.11
CA PHE A 20 5.73 -1.49 59.99
C PHE A 20 5.63 -2.31 58.68
N LEU A 21 4.60 -3.16 58.56
CA LEU A 21 4.31 -3.93 57.34
C LEU A 21 2.97 -3.54 56.67
N LEU A 22 2.35 -2.44 57.10
CA LEU A 22 1.12 -1.91 56.50
C LEU A 22 1.30 -0.45 56.08
N ALA A 23 2.18 -0.21 55.11
CA ALA A 23 2.14 0.95 54.21
C ALA A 23 3.31 0.85 53.23
N ASN A 24 3.30 -0.18 52.39
CA ASN A 24 3.69 0.01 51.01
C ASN A 24 2.83 -0.99 50.24
N PRO A 25 1.90 -0.55 49.36
CA PRO A 25 1.36 -1.48 48.38
C PRO A 25 2.55 -2.15 47.69
N PRO A 26 2.45 -3.42 47.30
CA PRO A 26 3.51 -4.04 46.49
C PRO A 26 3.83 -3.05 45.38
N VAL A 27 5.08 -2.57 45.32
CA VAL A 27 5.51 -1.65 44.27
C VAL A 27 5.24 -2.40 42.98
N GLN A 28 4.18 -1.98 42.28
CA GLN A 28 3.76 -2.62 41.06
C GLN A 28 4.94 -2.52 40.09
N ALA A 29 5.28 -3.66 39.48
CA ALA A 29 6.45 -3.72 38.62
C ALA A 29 6.21 -2.84 37.40
N ALA A 30 7.03 -1.79 37.25
CA ALA A 30 6.97 -0.84 36.15
C ALA A 30 6.75 -1.58 34.81
N THR A 31 5.85 -1.07 33.98
CA THR A 31 5.51 -1.71 32.70
C THR A 31 6.54 -1.42 31.61
N THR A 32 7.38 -0.39 31.80
CA THR A 32 8.52 -0.01 30.95
C THR A 32 9.75 0.32 31.80
N PRO A 33 10.33 -0.67 32.49
CA PRO A 33 11.45 -0.45 33.40
C PRO A 33 12.67 0.11 32.67
N THR A 34 13.50 0.88 33.37
CA THR A 34 14.75 1.45 32.82
C THR A 34 15.67 0.39 32.22
N ALA A 35 15.60 -0.84 32.73
CA ALA A 35 16.36 -1.98 32.23
C ALA A 35 16.01 -2.36 30.77
N ASP A 36 14.85 -1.96 30.25
CA ASP A 36 14.44 -2.21 28.87
C ASP A 36 15.10 -1.27 27.87
N PHE A 37 15.87 -0.28 28.34
CA PHE A 37 16.53 0.70 27.48
C PHE A 37 18.04 0.60 27.61
N THR A 38 18.72 0.85 26.49
CA THR A 38 20.16 1.06 26.41
C THR A 38 20.40 2.53 26.10
N ASP A 39 21.09 3.26 26.97
CA ASP A 39 21.50 4.65 26.68
C ASP A 39 22.64 4.65 25.65
N ASN A 40 22.48 5.41 24.57
CA ASN A 40 23.46 5.48 23.49
C ASN A 40 24.49 6.61 23.72
N GLY A 41 24.33 7.44 24.76
CA GLY A 41 25.28 8.50 25.14
C GLY A 41 25.22 9.77 24.28
N ASP A 42 24.33 9.83 23.29
CA ASP A 42 24.19 10.93 22.32
C ASP A 42 22.84 11.66 22.43
N GLY A 43 22.11 11.46 23.54
CA GLY A 43 20.75 11.96 23.71
C GLY A 43 19.67 11.06 23.09
N THR A 44 20.04 9.84 22.71
CA THR A 44 19.12 8.80 22.24
C THR A 44 19.20 7.55 23.14
N VAL A 45 18.15 6.74 23.11
CA VAL A 45 18.09 5.43 23.78
C VAL A 45 17.59 4.36 22.83
N THR A 46 18.08 3.14 22.97
CA THR A 46 17.59 1.96 22.24
C THR A 46 16.66 1.15 23.14
N HIS A 47 15.41 0.98 22.74
CA HIS A 47 14.47 0.10 23.41
C HIS A 47 14.80 -1.35 23.05
N LYS A 48 15.19 -2.17 24.03
CA LYS A 48 15.72 -3.53 23.83
C LYS A 48 14.67 -4.49 23.27
N ILE A 49 13.41 -4.31 23.64
CA ILE A 49 12.31 -5.15 23.18
C ILE A 49 12.04 -4.90 21.69
N THR A 50 12.02 -3.63 21.26
CA THR A 50 11.66 -3.28 19.89
C THR A 50 12.85 -3.05 18.96
N GLY A 51 14.06 -2.92 19.49
CA GLY A 51 15.25 -2.51 18.74
C GLY A 51 15.20 -1.06 18.23
N LEU A 52 14.17 -0.29 18.59
CA LEU A 52 13.98 1.08 18.14
C LEU A 52 14.88 2.04 18.92
N THR A 53 15.56 2.94 18.21
CA THR A 53 16.30 4.05 18.81
C THR A 53 15.41 5.29 18.89
N TRP A 54 15.16 5.77 20.09
CA TRP A 54 14.31 6.92 20.38
C TRP A 54 15.11 8.16 20.74
N LYS A 55 14.65 9.33 20.32
CA LYS A 55 15.13 10.59 20.92
C LYS A 55 14.61 10.71 22.36
N ARG A 56 15.50 11.08 23.28
CA ARG A 56 15.15 11.32 24.68
C ARG A 56 14.39 12.63 24.90
N CYS A 57 14.64 13.63 24.06
CA CYS A 57 13.92 14.90 24.10
C CYS A 57 12.76 14.95 23.12
N THR A 58 11.66 15.59 23.55
CA THR A 58 10.56 15.99 22.68
C THR A 58 11.06 16.99 21.63
N GLU A 59 10.54 16.92 20.42
CA GLU A 59 10.92 17.85 19.35
C GLU A 59 10.73 19.32 19.77
N GLY A 60 11.73 20.15 19.48
CA GLY A 60 11.84 21.54 19.97
C GLY A 60 12.73 21.72 21.21
N MET A 61 13.04 20.64 21.93
CA MET A 61 13.97 20.67 23.07
C MET A 61 15.37 20.18 22.68
N THR A 62 16.36 20.47 23.53
CA THR A 62 17.78 20.10 23.32
C THR A 62 18.29 19.24 24.47
N TRP A 63 19.06 18.21 24.13
CA TRP A 63 19.75 17.36 25.10
C TRP A 63 21.00 18.04 25.66
N THR A 64 21.19 18.02 26.97
CA THR A 64 22.33 18.68 27.66
C THR A 64 23.42 17.70 28.12
N GLY A 65 23.28 16.41 27.83
CA GLY A 65 24.12 15.34 28.39
C GLY A 65 23.46 14.62 29.58
N SER A 66 22.51 15.24 30.27
CA SER A 66 21.78 14.63 31.39
C SER A 66 20.26 14.85 31.36
N THR A 67 19.79 15.96 30.80
CA THR A 67 18.35 16.28 30.72
C THR A 67 18.00 17.06 29.44
N CYS A 68 16.71 17.21 29.19
CA CYS A 68 16.17 18.01 28.09
C CYS A 68 15.83 19.43 28.55
N VAL A 69 16.30 20.43 27.80
CA VAL A 69 16.04 21.85 28.08
C VAL A 69 15.43 22.55 26.87
N GLY A 70 14.80 23.70 27.10
CA GLY A 70 14.07 24.46 26.07
C GLY A 70 12.57 24.18 26.11
N THR A 71 11.88 24.57 25.04
CA THR A 71 10.42 24.45 24.93
C THR A 71 10.05 23.43 23.87
N ALA A 72 9.29 22.40 24.27
CA ALA A 72 8.72 21.45 23.33
C ALA A 72 7.78 22.15 22.35
N LYS A 73 7.84 21.77 21.07
CA LYS A 73 6.98 22.33 20.02
C LYS A 73 5.82 21.38 19.73
N THR A 74 4.68 21.96 19.40
CA THR A 74 3.54 21.24 18.85
C THR A 74 3.51 21.35 17.33
N TYR A 75 2.95 20.33 16.71
CA TYR A 75 2.90 20.15 15.26
C TYR A 75 1.50 19.66 14.89
N THR A 76 0.98 20.12 13.76
CA THR A 76 -0.14 19.40 13.11
C THR A 76 0.34 18.02 12.67
N TRP A 77 -0.55 17.06 12.48
CA TRP A 77 -0.14 15.69 12.11
C TRP A 77 0.65 15.66 10.79
N ILE A 78 0.27 16.52 9.84
CA ILE A 78 0.99 16.69 8.57
C ILE A 78 2.40 17.26 8.80
N GLN A 79 2.53 18.26 9.68
CA GLN A 79 3.84 18.81 10.05
C GLN A 79 4.71 17.77 10.78
N ALA A 80 4.12 16.95 11.65
CA ALA A 80 4.80 15.89 12.37
C ALA A 80 5.36 14.81 11.41
N ASN A 81 4.57 14.35 10.43
CA ASN A 81 5.01 13.40 9.42
C ASN A 81 6.12 13.95 8.50
N ALA A 82 6.13 15.26 8.24
CA ALA A 82 7.16 15.91 7.43
C ALA A 82 8.54 15.98 8.12
N LEU A 83 8.63 15.76 9.44
CA LEU A 83 9.88 15.74 10.19
C LEU A 83 10.80 14.55 9.83
N SER A 84 10.32 13.62 9.00
CA SER A 84 10.96 12.34 8.65
C SER A 84 12.20 12.42 7.73
N SER A 85 12.81 13.60 7.57
CA SER A 85 13.69 13.91 6.42
C SER A 85 15.15 14.25 6.76
N SER A 86 15.59 14.09 8.01
CA SER A 86 17.01 14.26 8.37
C SER A 86 17.53 13.11 9.26
N GLY A 87 18.64 12.47 8.85
CA GLY A 87 19.38 11.52 9.69
C GLY A 87 18.68 10.19 10.01
N GLY A 88 17.67 9.79 9.24
CA GLY A 88 16.94 8.52 9.41
C GLY A 88 15.87 8.52 10.50
N TRP A 89 15.56 9.69 11.08
CA TRP A 89 14.48 9.85 12.05
C TRP A 89 13.11 9.89 11.38
N ARG A 90 12.10 9.31 12.03
CA ARG A 90 10.70 9.34 11.60
C ARG A 90 9.77 9.41 12.80
N LEU A 91 8.50 9.73 12.53
CA LEU A 91 7.43 9.60 13.51
C LEU A 91 7.18 8.09 13.80
N PRO A 92 6.97 7.69 15.07
CA PRO A 92 6.66 6.30 15.41
C PRO A 92 5.22 5.96 15.01
N THR A 93 4.93 4.73 14.60
CA THR A 93 3.53 4.26 14.46
C THR A 93 2.87 4.17 15.85
N ILE A 94 1.53 4.06 15.91
CA ILE A 94 0.85 3.96 17.21
C ILE A 94 1.35 2.75 18.00
N ALA A 95 1.52 1.61 17.32
CA ALA A 95 2.07 0.38 17.88
C ALA A 95 3.49 0.54 18.43
N GLU A 96 4.29 1.46 17.89
CA GLU A 96 5.61 1.76 18.42
C GLU A 96 5.53 2.73 19.61
N LEU A 97 4.69 3.76 19.51
CA LEU A 97 4.57 4.80 20.52
C LEU A 97 3.98 4.27 21.85
N VAL A 98 3.05 3.32 21.80
CA VAL A 98 2.51 2.68 23.00
C VAL A 98 3.56 1.84 23.75
N THR A 99 4.63 1.39 23.08
CA THR A 99 5.66 0.53 23.72
C THR A 99 6.53 1.26 24.73
N ILE A 100 6.50 2.59 24.76
CA ILE A 100 7.24 3.42 25.73
C ILE A 100 6.32 4.01 26.81
N VAL A 101 5.03 3.64 26.84
CA VAL A 101 4.09 4.09 27.86
C VAL A 101 4.35 3.36 29.17
N GLU A 102 4.52 4.13 30.25
CA GLU A 102 4.60 3.60 31.61
C GLU A 102 3.22 3.65 32.25
N ARG A 103 2.50 2.52 32.21
CA ARG A 103 1.09 2.40 32.62
C ARG A 103 0.88 2.53 34.13
N ASP A 104 1.95 2.33 34.90
CA ASP A 104 1.93 2.55 36.35
C ASP A 104 2.19 4.01 36.75
N ASN A 105 2.51 4.89 35.78
CA ASN A 105 2.73 6.31 36.01
C ASN A 105 1.59 7.16 35.44
N VAL A 106 1.33 8.31 36.07
CA VAL A 106 0.43 9.35 35.57
C VAL A 106 1.15 10.69 35.68
N SER A 107 1.07 11.51 34.63
CA SER A 107 1.58 12.86 34.55
C SER A 107 3.10 13.01 34.82
N PRO A 108 3.98 12.48 33.94
CA PRO A 108 3.65 11.80 32.70
C PRO A 108 3.70 10.25 32.81
N ALA A 109 2.83 9.58 32.04
CA ALA A 109 2.75 8.13 31.87
C ALA A 109 3.88 7.57 30.97
N ILE A 110 5.13 7.87 31.33
CA ILE A 110 6.35 7.45 30.64
C ILE A 110 7.47 7.29 31.67
N ASN A 111 8.47 6.46 31.37
CA ASN A 111 9.67 6.36 32.20
C ASN A 111 10.48 7.68 32.13
N THR A 112 10.31 8.54 33.13
CA THR A 112 10.93 9.89 33.19
C THR A 112 12.44 9.86 33.42
N THR A 113 13.01 8.73 33.84
CA THR A 113 14.46 8.56 33.92
C THR A 113 15.06 8.43 32.51
N ILE A 114 14.37 7.70 31.63
CA ILE A 114 14.77 7.52 30.22
C ILE A 114 14.37 8.73 29.37
N PHE A 115 13.15 9.25 29.55
CA PHE A 115 12.55 10.34 28.79
C PHE A 115 12.28 11.58 29.68
N PRO A 116 13.33 12.30 30.10
CA PRO A 116 13.18 13.42 31.03
C PRO A 116 12.47 14.62 30.40
N ALA A 117 11.81 15.41 31.24
CA ALA A 117 11.06 16.62 30.85
C ALA A 117 9.99 16.39 29.76
N THR A 118 9.43 15.18 29.68
CA THR A 118 8.28 14.90 28.81
C THR A 118 7.05 15.66 29.29
N THR A 119 6.46 16.49 28.43
CA THR A 119 5.19 17.18 28.71
C THR A 119 4.06 16.15 28.81
N PRO A 120 3.22 16.16 29.86
CA PRO A 120 2.11 15.23 30.03
C PRO A 120 0.94 15.65 29.11
N SER A 121 1.07 15.42 27.81
CA SER A 121 0.13 15.87 26.79
C SER A 121 0.07 14.90 25.60
N TYR A 122 -0.64 15.26 24.53
CA TYR A 122 -0.86 14.42 23.35
C TYR A 122 0.39 14.35 22.49
N PHE A 123 0.78 13.15 22.07
CA PHE A 123 1.92 12.91 21.19
C PHE A 123 1.46 12.17 19.94
N TRP A 124 1.76 12.75 18.77
CA TRP A 124 1.37 12.16 17.50
C TRP A 124 2.10 10.84 17.23
N SER A 125 1.36 9.88 16.68
CA SER A 125 1.92 8.74 15.95
C SER A 125 1.80 8.96 14.43
N ALA A 126 2.54 8.20 13.64
CA ALA A 126 2.47 8.13 12.17
C ALA A 126 1.25 7.38 11.66
N SER A 127 0.48 6.73 12.55
CA SER A 127 -0.66 5.92 12.16
C SER A 127 -1.87 6.82 11.84
N ALA A 128 -2.28 6.82 10.57
CA ALA A 128 -3.55 7.39 10.15
C ALA A 128 -4.70 6.50 10.65
N TYR A 129 -5.87 7.10 10.86
CA TYR A 129 -7.06 6.34 11.25
C TYR A 129 -7.79 5.79 10.02
N ALA A 130 -8.01 4.47 9.99
CA ALA A 130 -8.65 3.81 8.84
C ALA A 130 -10.12 4.25 8.62
N GLY A 131 -10.84 4.61 9.69
CA GLY A 131 -12.25 5.02 9.61
C GLY A 131 -12.50 6.49 9.24
N SER A 132 -11.46 7.33 9.16
CA SER A 132 -11.62 8.75 8.81
C SER A 132 -10.35 9.34 8.20
N SER A 133 -10.50 10.04 7.08
CA SER A 133 -9.41 10.78 6.44
C SER A 133 -9.03 12.08 7.18
N VAL A 134 -9.71 12.42 8.29
CA VAL A 134 -9.45 13.65 9.05
C VAL A 134 -8.81 13.46 10.43
N ASN A 135 -8.64 12.21 10.88
CA ASN A 135 -8.11 11.88 12.20
C ASN A 135 -6.85 11.01 12.12
N ALA A 136 -6.03 11.08 13.16
CA ALA A 136 -4.85 10.24 13.35
C ALA A 136 -4.68 9.83 14.82
N TRP A 137 -3.90 8.78 15.04
CA TRP A 137 -3.66 8.22 16.37
C TRP A 137 -2.64 9.03 17.15
N TYR A 138 -2.91 9.25 18.44
CA TYR A 138 -1.98 9.85 19.40
C TYR A 138 -1.91 9.03 20.68
N VAL A 139 -0.86 9.25 21.49
CA VAL A 139 -0.79 8.79 22.89
C VAL A 139 -0.86 9.99 23.82
N TYR A 140 -1.73 9.96 24.83
CA TYR A 140 -1.84 10.98 25.85
C TYR A 140 -0.91 10.69 27.03
N PHE A 141 0.30 11.24 27.04
CA PHE A 141 1.24 10.99 28.14
C PHE A 141 0.84 11.59 29.48
N TYR A 142 -0.31 12.27 29.62
CA TYR A 142 -0.85 12.55 30.95
C TYR A 142 -1.30 11.25 31.65
N SER A 143 -2.02 10.39 30.95
CA SER A 143 -2.64 9.18 31.52
C SER A 143 -2.21 7.87 30.88
N GLY A 144 -1.61 7.91 29.68
CA GLY A 144 -1.02 6.77 28.98
C GLY A 144 -1.93 6.13 27.94
N ASP A 145 -3.17 6.60 27.78
CA ASP A 145 -4.15 6.13 26.78
C ASP A 145 -3.80 6.58 25.36
N ASP A 146 -4.32 5.85 24.37
CA ASP A 146 -4.27 6.20 22.95
C ASP A 146 -5.67 6.41 22.35
N ASP A 147 -5.80 7.47 21.55
CA ASP A 147 -7.07 7.84 20.92
C ASP A 147 -6.81 8.62 19.62
N LEU A 148 -7.88 9.15 19.05
CA LEU A 148 -7.94 9.85 17.78
C LEU A 148 -8.05 11.35 17.98
N ASP A 149 -7.25 12.10 17.24
CA ASP A 149 -7.38 13.56 17.18
C ASP A 149 -7.33 14.01 15.72
N SER A 150 -7.89 15.18 15.45
CA SER A 150 -7.91 15.75 14.10
C SER A 150 -6.48 16.06 13.64
N TYR A 151 -6.16 15.78 12.36
CA TYR A 151 -4.83 16.14 11.82
C TYR A 151 -4.50 17.63 11.91
N ARG A 152 -5.51 18.48 12.17
CA ARG A 152 -5.39 19.94 12.33
C ARG A 152 -4.96 20.35 13.74
N SER A 153 -5.10 19.47 14.72
CA SER A 153 -4.71 19.71 16.11
C SER A 153 -3.19 19.74 16.26
N GLY A 154 -2.69 20.58 17.17
CA GLY A 154 -1.26 20.70 17.43
C GLY A 154 -0.83 19.82 18.59
N ASN A 155 -0.19 18.69 18.32
CA ASN A 155 0.30 17.74 19.33
C ASN A 155 1.83 17.63 19.29
N TYR A 156 2.41 17.11 20.37
CA TYR A 156 3.86 16.97 20.53
C TYR A 156 4.40 15.78 19.71
N VAL A 157 5.72 15.76 19.49
CA VAL A 157 6.38 14.73 18.68
C VAL A 157 7.62 14.20 19.38
N ARG A 158 7.80 12.89 19.34
CA ARG A 158 9.05 12.20 19.70
C ARG A 158 9.44 11.28 18.55
N LEU A 159 10.60 11.53 17.96
CA LEU A 159 11.06 10.77 16.80
C LEU A 159 11.80 9.48 17.19
N VAL A 160 11.71 8.50 16.31
CA VAL A 160 12.35 7.20 16.40
C VAL A 160 13.14 6.88 15.11
N ARG A 161 14.14 6.00 15.20
CA ARG A 161 14.91 5.47 14.04
C ARG A 161 15.42 4.05 14.32
N GLY A 162 15.87 3.36 13.27
CA GLY A 162 16.46 2.02 13.40
C GLY A 162 15.43 0.93 13.76
N GLY A 163 15.92 -0.31 13.94
CA GLY A 163 15.10 -1.49 14.19
C GLY A 163 14.62 -2.17 12.89
N GLN A 164 15.50 -2.95 12.24
CA GLN A 164 15.19 -3.68 10.99
C GLN A 164 14.56 -5.07 11.20
N SER A 165 13.97 -5.36 12.36
CA SER A 165 13.23 -6.61 12.52
C SER A 165 12.08 -6.46 13.52
N LEU A 166 11.01 -5.82 13.09
CA LEU A 166 9.69 -5.96 13.68
C LEU A 166 8.63 -5.87 12.57
N ASP A 167 8.74 -6.75 11.57
CA ASP A 167 7.87 -6.81 10.39
C ASP A 167 6.37 -7.05 10.67
N SER A 168 5.91 -6.98 11.93
CA SER A 168 4.49 -7.02 12.29
C SER A 168 4.36 -6.92 13.79
N LEU A 169 4.64 -5.75 14.37
CA LEU A 169 4.13 -5.50 15.70
C LEU A 169 2.90 -4.56 15.66
N TRP A 170 1.73 -5.20 15.70
CA TRP A 170 0.46 -4.77 16.30
C TRP A 170 -0.50 -3.94 15.42
N LEU A 171 -0.18 -3.65 14.15
CA LEU A 171 -1.19 -3.13 13.20
C LEU A 171 -2.06 -4.24 12.57
N TYR A 172 -1.57 -5.49 12.62
CA TYR A 172 -2.21 -6.70 12.12
C TYR A 172 -1.70 -7.92 12.92
N THR A 173 -2.60 -8.79 13.40
CA THR A 173 -2.26 -10.06 14.06
C THR A 173 -2.71 -11.23 13.16
N PRO A 174 -1.90 -11.61 12.14
CA PRO A 174 -2.30 -12.66 11.21
C PRO A 174 -2.64 -13.96 11.95
N THR A 175 -3.56 -14.74 11.39
CA THR A 175 -3.96 -16.04 11.96
C THR A 175 -2.76 -16.95 12.24
N SER A 176 -1.67 -16.82 11.48
CA SER A 176 -0.41 -17.55 11.68
C SER A 176 0.30 -17.26 13.00
N ASP A 177 0.06 -16.10 13.62
CA ASP A 177 0.61 -15.76 14.94
C ASP A 177 -0.04 -16.59 16.06
N PHE A 178 -1.12 -17.33 15.76
CA PHE A 178 -1.85 -18.13 16.72
C PHE A 178 -1.78 -19.62 16.37
N SER A 179 -1.33 -20.42 17.32
CA SER A 179 -1.48 -21.87 17.27
C SER A 179 -2.82 -22.27 17.87
N ASP A 180 -3.73 -22.84 17.07
CA ASP A 180 -4.98 -23.40 17.58
C ASP A 180 -4.68 -24.66 18.41
N ASN A 181 -5.15 -24.70 19.65
CA ASN A 181 -4.95 -25.83 20.55
C ASN A 181 -6.06 -26.90 20.40
N GLY A 182 -7.08 -26.66 19.58
CA GLY A 182 -8.16 -27.62 19.28
C GLY A 182 -9.22 -27.76 20.38
N ASP A 183 -9.09 -27.01 21.47
CA ASP A 183 -9.96 -27.05 22.66
C ASP A 183 -10.76 -25.74 22.86
N GLY A 184 -10.82 -24.89 21.84
CA GLY A 184 -11.41 -23.55 21.94
C GLY A 184 -10.46 -22.49 22.51
N THR A 185 -9.17 -22.83 22.62
CA THR A 185 -8.09 -21.90 22.98
C THR A 185 -7.05 -21.79 21.88
N VAL A 186 -6.34 -20.66 21.84
CA VAL A 186 -5.25 -20.38 20.89
C VAL A 186 -4.03 -19.88 21.63
N THR A 187 -2.84 -20.23 21.18
CA THR A 187 -1.59 -19.74 21.75
C THR A 187 -0.99 -18.68 20.83
N HIS A 188 -0.90 -17.44 21.31
CA HIS A 188 -0.25 -16.34 20.61
C HIS A 188 1.27 -16.55 20.69
N GLN A 189 1.88 -16.89 19.56
CA GLN A 189 3.28 -17.34 19.47
C GLN A 189 4.27 -16.26 19.94
N LYS A 190 4.00 -14.98 19.64
CA LYS A 190 4.89 -13.86 20.00
C LYS A 190 4.97 -13.62 21.51
N THR A 191 3.86 -13.83 22.22
CA THR A 191 3.77 -13.60 23.67
C THR A 191 3.81 -14.89 24.48
N SER A 192 3.69 -16.04 23.82
CA SER A 192 3.49 -17.35 24.46
C SER A 192 2.26 -17.42 25.37
N LEU A 193 1.30 -16.51 25.18
CA LEU A 193 0.05 -16.47 25.94
C LEU A 193 -1.01 -17.34 25.27
N THR A 194 -1.68 -18.18 26.07
CA THR A 194 -2.84 -18.93 25.61
C THR A 194 -4.11 -18.18 25.94
N TRP A 195 -4.90 -17.87 24.92
CA TRP A 195 -6.15 -17.11 24.99
C TRP A 195 -7.36 -18.01 24.77
N LYS A 196 -8.46 -17.71 25.46
CA LYS A 196 -9.77 -18.24 25.06
C LYS A 196 -10.21 -17.57 23.75
N ARG A 197 -10.70 -18.38 22.80
CA ARG A 197 -11.23 -17.87 21.51
C ARG A 197 -12.59 -17.19 21.66
N CYS A 198 -13.40 -17.60 22.62
CA CYS A 198 -14.68 -16.95 22.95
C CYS A 198 -14.54 -15.98 24.11
N ALA A 199 -15.33 -14.90 24.07
CA ALA A 199 -15.50 -14.03 25.22
C ALA A 199 -16.28 -14.76 26.32
N GLU A 200 -16.09 -14.37 27.58
CA GLU A 200 -16.81 -14.97 28.70
C GLU A 200 -18.33 -14.82 28.53
N GLY A 201 -19.08 -15.88 28.76
CA GLY A 201 -20.52 -15.96 28.48
C GLY A 201 -20.89 -16.59 27.13
N GLN A 202 -19.95 -16.69 26.20
CA GLN A 202 -20.09 -17.45 24.95
C GLN A 202 -19.52 -18.87 25.10
N THR A 203 -19.93 -19.76 24.19
CA THR A 203 -19.49 -21.17 24.16
C THR A 203 -18.79 -21.48 22.85
N TRP A 204 -17.66 -22.19 22.92
CA TRP A 204 -16.98 -22.71 21.74
C TRP A 204 -17.75 -23.91 21.17
N SER A 205 -18.16 -23.84 19.91
CA SER A 205 -18.92 -24.90 19.23
C SER A 205 -18.05 -25.94 18.51
N GLY A 206 -16.72 -25.79 18.57
CA GLY A 206 -15.77 -26.57 17.76
C GLY A 206 -15.22 -25.81 16.56
N SER A 207 -15.91 -24.75 16.10
CA SER A 207 -15.46 -23.91 14.98
C SER A 207 -15.73 -22.42 15.14
N THR A 208 -16.71 -22.03 15.95
CA THR A 208 -17.05 -20.63 16.21
C THR A 208 -17.55 -20.43 17.65
N CYS A 209 -17.76 -19.18 18.04
CA CYS A 209 -18.33 -18.81 19.33
C CYS A 209 -19.83 -18.56 19.18
N SER A 210 -20.64 -19.21 20.02
CA SER A 210 -22.10 -19.06 20.05
C SER A 210 -22.58 -18.53 21.41
N GLY A 211 -23.78 -17.93 21.41
CA GLY A 211 -24.33 -17.23 22.57
C GLY A 211 -23.88 -15.77 22.67
N THR A 212 -24.28 -15.11 23.76
CA THR A 212 -24.02 -13.69 24.00
C THR A 212 -22.90 -13.53 25.02
N ALA A 213 -21.92 -12.68 24.72
CA ALA A 213 -20.90 -12.30 25.69
C ALA A 213 -21.55 -11.67 26.92
N LYS A 214 -21.11 -12.10 28.10
CA LYS A 214 -21.54 -11.51 29.37
C LYS A 214 -20.62 -10.35 29.71
N SER A 215 -21.21 -9.29 30.22
CA SER A 215 -20.51 -8.11 30.70
C SER A 215 -20.44 -8.14 32.22
N TYR A 216 -19.32 -7.71 32.80
CA TYR A 216 -19.02 -7.80 34.23
C TYR A 216 -18.51 -6.46 34.77
N THR A 217 -18.78 -6.18 36.03
CA THR A 217 -18.01 -5.15 36.77
C THR A 217 -16.56 -5.60 36.88
N TRP A 218 -15.63 -4.66 37.07
CA TRP A 218 -14.20 -5.01 37.12
C TRP A 218 -13.87 -5.98 38.27
N SER A 219 -14.49 -5.79 39.43
CA SER A 219 -14.34 -6.70 40.58
C SER A 219 -14.86 -8.11 40.29
N ALA A 220 -16.00 -8.22 39.61
CA ALA A 220 -16.56 -9.51 39.18
C ALA A 220 -15.71 -10.17 38.10
N ALA A 221 -15.14 -9.39 37.17
CA ALA A 221 -14.24 -9.89 36.13
C ALA A 221 -12.97 -10.50 36.74
N ASN A 222 -12.33 -9.82 37.71
CA ASN A 222 -11.16 -10.34 38.40
C ASN A 222 -11.43 -11.68 39.11
N ALA A 223 -12.63 -11.85 39.68
CA ALA A 223 -13.05 -13.09 40.34
C ALA A 223 -13.18 -14.30 39.39
N LEU A 224 -13.18 -14.09 38.06
CA LEU A 224 -13.18 -15.17 37.07
C LEU A 224 -11.81 -15.88 36.95
N SER A 225 -10.77 -15.35 37.59
CA SER A 225 -9.38 -15.85 37.50
C SER A 225 -9.18 -17.15 38.28
N THR A 226 -9.71 -18.27 37.77
CA THR A 226 -9.68 -19.59 38.41
C THR A 226 -9.15 -20.66 37.45
N GLY A 227 -8.58 -21.75 37.99
CA GLY A 227 -8.12 -22.88 37.18
C GLY A 227 -6.98 -22.55 36.21
N GLY A 228 -6.14 -21.55 36.55
CA GLY A 228 -5.00 -21.11 35.73
C GLY A 228 -5.34 -20.06 34.68
N TRP A 229 -6.61 -19.70 34.51
CA TRP A 229 -7.05 -18.56 33.71
C TRP A 229 -7.04 -17.27 34.52
N ARG A 230 -6.77 -16.13 33.88
CA ARG A 230 -6.83 -14.80 34.49
C ARG A 230 -7.26 -13.73 33.49
N LEU A 231 -7.64 -12.56 33.99
CA LEU A 231 -7.73 -11.36 33.14
C LEU A 231 -6.34 -11.03 32.56
N PRO A 232 -6.28 -10.60 31.29
CA PRO A 232 -5.06 -10.08 30.68
C PRO A 232 -4.71 -8.72 31.26
N THR A 233 -3.43 -8.37 31.33
CA THR A 233 -3.03 -6.96 31.52
C THR A 233 -3.40 -6.13 30.28
N VAL A 234 -3.44 -4.80 30.41
CA VAL A 234 -3.77 -3.92 29.27
C VAL A 234 -2.80 -4.13 28.11
N ASN A 235 -1.50 -4.27 28.41
CA ASN A 235 -0.48 -4.53 27.39
C ASN A 235 -0.69 -5.89 26.69
N GLU A 236 -1.08 -6.94 27.43
CA GLU A 236 -1.37 -8.23 26.83
C GLU A 236 -2.61 -8.19 25.93
N LEU A 237 -3.67 -7.52 26.38
CA LEU A 237 -4.91 -7.38 25.62
C LEU A 237 -4.69 -6.54 24.35
N GLN A 238 -3.88 -5.50 24.46
CA GLN A 238 -3.49 -4.66 23.32
C GLN A 238 -2.72 -5.45 22.25
N THR A 239 -2.08 -6.59 22.59
CA THR A 239 -1.41 -7.45 21.60
C THR A 239 -2.36 -8.06 20.58
N LEU A 240 -3.66 -8.09 20.88
CA LEU A 240 -4.68 -8.65 20.01
C LEU A 240 -5.32 -7.61 19.08
N VAL A 241 -5.07 -6.33 19.30
CA VAL A 241 -5.71 -5.24 18.54
C VAL A 241 -5.21 -5.20 17.10
N GLU A 242 -6.13 -4.99 16.16
CA GLU A 242 -5.83 -4.72 14.75
C GLU A 242 -6.20 -3.28 14.39
N TYR A 243 -5.25 -2.35 14.55
CA TYR A 243 -5.44 -0.91 14.28
C TYR A 243 -5.74 -0.56 12.81
N SER A 244 -5.59 -1.52 11.88
CA SER A 244 -5.93 -1.37 10.46
C SER A 244 -7.43 -1.59 10.16
N ILE A 245 -8.21 -2.12 11.11
CA ILE A 245 -9.64 -2.35 10.94
C ILE A 245 -10.39 -1.02 11.06
N ALA A 246 -11.18 -0.68 10.03
CA ALA A 246 -12.00 0.51 10.01
C ALA A 246 -13.24 0.39 10.91
N TYR A 247 -13.66 1.51 11.50
CA TYR A 247 -14.86 1.57 12.32
C TYR A 247 -16.16 1.32 11.51
N PRO A 248 -17.19 0.74 12.15
CA PRO A 248 -17.17 0.12 13.48
C PRO A 248 -16.59 -1.30 13.40
N GLY A 249 -15.71 -1.64 14.34
CA GLY A 249 -14.96 -2.91 14.41
C GLY A 249 -15.80 -4.20 14.49
N PRO A 250 -15.24 -5.32 14.98
CA PRO A 250 -14.25 -5.36 16.05
C PRO A 250 -12.79 -5.33 15.54
N ALA A 251 -11.96 -4.47 16.12
CA ALA A 251 -10.55 -4.27 15.82
C ALA A 251 -9.67 -5.42 16.38
N ILE A 252 -9.94 -6.65 15.95
CA ILE A 252 -9.27 -7.90 16.36
C ILE A 252 -9.37 -8.93 15.24
N ASN A 253 -8.46 -9.90 15.18
CA ASN A 253 -8.54 -11.02 14.24
C ASN A 253 -9.81 -11.87 14.51
N THR A 254 -10.90 -11.60 13.79
CA THR A 254 -12.19 -12.31 13.96
C THR A 254 -12.16 -13.76 13.46
N THR A 255 -11.14 -14.16 12.70
CA THR A 255 -10.94 -15.57 12.33
C THR A 255 -10.46 -16.38 13.53
N ILE A 256 -9.57 -15.80 14.35
CA ILE A 256 -9.07 -16.41 15.58
C ILE A 256 -10.06 -16.22 16.74
N PHE A 257 -10.64 -15.03 16.85
CA PHE A 257 -11.57 -14.63 17.90
C PHE A 257 -12.97 -14.34 17.32
N PRO A 258 -13.70 -15.39 16.86
CA PRO A 258 -14.99 -15.21 16.22
C PRO A 258 -16.06 -14.71 17.19
N SER A 259 -17.08 -14.04 16.64
CA SER A 259 -18.22 -13.49 17.39
C SER A 259 -17.82 -12.54 18.53
N THR A 260 -16.65 -11.89 18.43
CA THR A 260 -16.19 -10.90 19.41
C THR A 260 -17.05 -9.64 19.33
N PRO A 261 -17.66 -9.17 20.43
CA PRO A 261 -18.32 -7.87 20.48
C PRO A 261 -17.38 -6.72 20.11
N ALA A 262 -17.84 -5.80 19.27
CA ALA A 262 -17.15 -4.55 18.97
C ALA A 262 -17.44 -3.53 20.09
N SER A 263 -16.86 -3.75 21.28
CA SER A 263 -17.00 -2.89 22.45
C SER A 263 -15.84 -3.11 23.44
N GLU A 264 -15.95 -2.60 24.66
CA GLU A 264 -14.90 -2.60 25.66
C GLU A 264 -14.64 -3.99 26.27
N PHE A 265 -13.35 -4.29 26.49
CA PHE A 265 -12.84 -5.47 27.18
C PHE A 265 -11.98 -5.11 28.39
N TRP A 266 -12.33 -5.64 29.57
CA TRP A 266 -11.57 -5.38 30.79
C TRP A 266 -10.16 -5.98 30.75
N SER A 267 -9.20 -5.22 31.30
CA SER A 267 -7.90 -5.73 31.70
C SER A 267 -7.77 -5.85 33.23
N ALA A 268 -6.79 -6.62 33.69
CA ALA A 268 -6.38 -6.72 35.09
C ALA A 268 -5.58 -5.49 35.56
N SER A 269 -5.16 -4.62 34.65
CA SER A 269 -4.32 -3.47 34.97
C SER A 269 -5.14 -2.41 35.71
N ALA A 270 -4.78 -2.17 36.97
CA ALA A 270 -5.35 -1.08 37.76
C ALA A 270 -4.93 0.28 37.20
N TYR A 271 -5.79 1.28 37.31
CA TYR A 271 -5.45 2.65 36.94
C TYR A 271 -4.71 3.33 38.10
N ALA A 272 -3.48 3.80 37.87
CA ALA A 272 -2.57 4.24 38.93
C ALA A 272 -3.12 5.36 39.84
N ASN A 273 -4.05 6.18 39.34
CA ASN A 273 -4.64 7.29 40.08
C ASN A 273 -6.00 6.97 40.76
N SER A 274 -6.45 5.71 40.74
CA SER A 274 -7.67 5.28 41.43
C SER A 274 -7.64 3.82 41.84
N SER A 275 -7.92 3.53 43.11
CA SER A 275 -8.05 2.16 43.64
C SER A 275 -9.22 1.38 43.01
N ASP A 276 -10.19 2.09 42.44
CA ASP A 276 -11.44 1.54 41.90
C ASP A 276 -11.52 1.69 40.36
N GLY A 277 -10.43 2.15 39.73
CA GLY A 277 -10.32 2.34 38.28
C GLY A 277 -9.47 1.26 37.63
N ALA A 278 -9.81 0.89 36.39
CA ALA A 278 -9.08 -0.11 35.64
C ALA A 278 -9.02 0.24 34.15
N TRP A 279 -7.98 -0.28 33.49
CA TRP A 279 -7.79 -0.15 32.06
C TRP A 279 -8.69 -1.13 31.29
N TYR A 280 -9.17 -0.69 30.13
CA TYR A 280 -9.85 -1.53 29.15
C TYR A 280 -9.36 -1.22 27.74
N VAL A 281 -9.57 -2.17 26.83
CA VAL A 281 -9.31 -1.99 25.40
C VAL A 281 -10.65 -1.93 24.68
N ASP A 282 -10.87 -0.90 23.86
CA ASP A 282 -12.08 -0.72 23.06
C ASP A 282 -11.90 -1.33 21.67
N LEU A 283 -12.50 -2.49 21.44
CA LEU A 283 -12.44 -3.15 20.14
C LEU A 283 -13.35 -2.51 19.10
N LEU A 284 -14.12 -1.45 19.39
CA LEU A 284 -14.92 -0.75 18.39
C LEU A 284 -14.05 -0.02 17.34
N TYR A 285 -12.87 0.46 17.74
CA TYR A 285 -11.90 1.11 16.85
C TYR A 285 -10.43 0.84 17.24
N GLY A 286 -10.15 0.09 18.31
CA GLY A 286 -8.82 -0.41 18.69
C GLY A 286 -8.07 0.42 19.73
N GLY A 287 -8.63 1.54 20.21
CA GLY A 287 -7.97 2.37 21.23
C GLY A 287 -8.08 1.74 22.62
N ASP A 288 -7.13 2.06 23.50
CA ASP A 288 -7.20 1.71 24.92
C ASP A 288 -7.42 2.95 25.80
N SER A 289 -8.26 2.79 26.82
CA SER A 289 -8.65 3.89 27.70
C SER A 289 -8.84 3.41 29.14
N HIS A 290 -9.06 4.36 30.04
CA HIS A 290 -9.29 4.12 31.44
C HIS A 290 -10.57 4.86 31.86
N TYR A 291 -11.52 4.14 32.46
CA TYR A 291 -12.68 4.78 33.10
C TYR A 291 -12.47 4.80 34.60
N THR A 292 -12.65 5.97 35.20
CA THR A 292 -12.90 6.10 36.63
C THR A 292 -14.27 5.48 36.90
N TYR A 293 -14.44 4.66 37.94
CA TYR A 293 -15.69 3.94 38.34
C TYR A 293 -15.87 2.49 37.80
N GLY A 294 -14.92 1.60 38.09
CA GLY A 294 -15.00 0.15 37.80
C GLY A 294 -16.06 -0.64 38.58
N ASN A 295 -16.87 0.04 39.41
CA ASN A 295 -17.94 -0.56 40.22
C ASN A 295 -19.35 -0.41 39.60
N THR A 296 -19.55 0.41 38.56
CA THR A 296 -20.88 0.61 37.93
C THR A 296 -20.97 0.22 36.45
N ASN A 297 -19.84 0.09 35.75
CA ASN A 297 -19.81 -0.25 34.33
C ASN A 297 -19.54 -1.74 34.11
N ASN A 298 -20.22 -2.31 33.12
CA ASN A 298 -20.08 -3.71 32.73
C ASN A 298 -19.41 -3.82 31.37
N ASN A 299 -18.18 -4.35 31.32
CA ASN A 299 -17.45 -4.60 30.06
C ASN A 299 -17.25 -6.10 29.84
N ASN A 300 -16.90 -6.49 28.61
CA ASN A 300 -16.66 -7.88 28.26
C ASN A 300 -15.32 -8.38 28.84
N VAL A 301 -15.16 -9.70 28.90
CA VAL A 301 -13.94 -10.34 29.41
C VAL A 301 -13.48 -11.41 28.43
N ARG A 302 -12.17 -11.47 28.20
CA ARG A 302 -11.50 -12.59 27.52
C ARG A 302 -10.33 -13.04 28.38
N LEU A 303 -10.35 -14.29 28.82
CA LEU A 303 -9.32 -14.81 29.71
C LEU A 303 -8.08 -15.30 28.94
N VAL A 304 -6.94 -15.15 29.61
CA VAL A 304 -5.62 -15.59 29.16
C VAL A 304 -4.95 -16.46 30.23
N ARG A 305 -4.00 -17.31 29.83
CA ARG A 305 -3.12 -18.05 30.72
C ARG A 305 -1.70 -18.14 30.15
N GLY A 306 -0.71 -18.35 31.02
CA GLY A 306 0.72 -18.32 30.67
C GLY A 306 1.35 -16.93 30.86
N GLY A 307 2.66 -16.83 30.61
CA GLY A 307 3.37 -15.55 30.52
C GLY A 307 4.13 -15.04 31.75
N GLN A 308 4.50 -15.87 32.73
CA GLN A 308 5.47 -15.45 33.78
C GLN A 308 6.72 -16.35 33.84
N SER A 309 7.77 -15.84 33.18
CA SER A 309 9.23 -15.94 33.41
C SER A 309 10.00 -17.29 33.30
N VAL A 310 11.04 -17.24 32.42
CA VAL A 310 12.30 -18.02 32.27
C VAL A 310 12.26 -19.57 32.14
N GLY A 311 13.00 -20.09 31.14
CA GLY A 311 13.64 -21.42 31.21
C GLY A 311 13.37 -22.37 30.03
N ALA A 312 14.42 -22.78 29.34
CA ALA A 312 14.41 -23.71 28.20
C ALA A 312 14.34 -25.21 28.59
N SER A 313 14.08 -26.06 27.57
CA SER A 313 14.19 -27.54 27.46
C SER A 313 12.84 -28.29 27.51
N SER A 314 12.46 -29.25 26.64
CA SER A 314 13.16 -30.15 25.69
C SER A 314 12.20 -30.72 24.59
N THR A 315 12.75 -31.14 23.44
CA THR A 315 12.11 -31.68 22.20
C THR A 315 11.61 -33.15 22.23
N PRO A 316 10.82 -33.59 21.20
CA PRO A 316 11.18 -34.76 20.39
C PRO A 316 11.19 -34.52 18.85
N VAL A 317 11.93 -35.38 18.14
CA VAL A 317 12.42 -35.26 16.74
C VAL A 317 11.36 -35.60 15.69
N ASN A 318 11.21 -34.74 14.67
CA ASN A 318 10.43 -34.96 13.46
C ASN A 318 11.30 -34.58 12.23
N SER A 319 11.47 -35.47 11.25
CA SER A 319 12.37 -35.22 10.11
C SER A 319 11.62 -34.49 8.97
N PRO A 320 12.11 -33.33 8.51
CA PRO A 320 11.39 -32.48 7.54
C PRO A 320 11.35 -33.06 6.11
N PRO A 321 10.39 -32.61 5.27
CA PRO A 321 10.32 -32.98 3.85
C PRO A 321 11.53 -32.44 3.05
N SER A 322 11.77 -32.99 1.84
CA SER A 322 12.78 -32.44 0.92
C SER A 322 12.41 -31.04 0.41
N ALA A 323 13.39 -30.26 -0.05
CA ALA A 323 13.14 -28.93 -0.63
C ALA A 323 12.25 -29.02 -1.88
N PRO A 324 11.42 -28.00 -2.16
CA PRO A 324 10.63 -27.91 -3.39
C PRO A 324 11.52 -27.60 -4.61
N ILE A 325 11.04 -27.95 -5.80
CA ILE A 325 11.76 -27.77 -7.07
C ILE A 325 10.99 -26.80 -7.96
N PHE A 326 11.61 -25.71 -8.41
CA PHE A 326 11.01 -24.83 -9.41
C PHE A 326 10.99 -25.52 -10.78
N LEU A 327 9.79 -25.73 -11.32
CA LEU A 327 9.60 -26.33 -12.65
C LEU A 327 9.52 -25.26 -13.74
N SER A 328 8.90 -24.12 -13.44
CA SER A 328 8.86 -22.96 -14.35
C SER A 328 8.79 -21.65 -13.58
N THR A 329 9.63 -20.68 -13.94
CA THR A 329 9.60 -19.31 -13.40
C THR A 329 9.97 -18.35 -14.52
N PRO A 330 9.17 -17.31 -14.80
CA PRO A 330 9.57 -16.22 -15.69
C PRO A 330 10.86 -15.58 -15.19
N SER A 331 11.75 -15.19 -16.11
CA SER A 331 12.99 -14.47 -15.78
C SER A 331 12.75 -12.99 -15.50
N SER A 332 11.59 -12.44 -15.89
CA SER A 332 11.22 -11.03 -15.68
C SER A 332 9.72 -10.79 -15.44
N ALA A 333 9.38 -9.67 -14.78
CA ALA A 333 8.01 -9.17 -14.55
C ALA A 333 7.95 -7.63 -14.66
N LEU A 334 6.74 -7.05 -14.66
CA LEU A 334 6.51 -5.61 -14.54
C LEU A 334 5.90 -5.28 -13.16
N VAL A 335 6.21 -4.10 -12.63
CA VAL A 335 5.53 -3.58 -11.43
C VAL A 335 4.02 -3.55 -11.67
N ASN A 336 3.26 -4.02 -10.68
CA ASN A 336 1.80 -4.14 -10.67
C ASN A 336 1.21 -5.11 -11.72
N VAL A 337 2.01 -6.01 -12.31
CA VAL A 337 1.55 -7.06 -13.23
C VAL A 337 1.79 -8.45 -12.63
N ALA A 338 0.75 -9.28 -12.61
CA ALA A 338 0.83 -10.65 -12.10
C ALA A 338 1.61 -11.58 -13.05
N ILE A 339 2.40 -12.48 -12.49
CA ILE A 339 3.14 -13.54 -13.19
C ILE A 339 2.93 -14.89 -12.52
N ASP A 340 2.92 -15.97 -13.30
CA ASP A 340 2.72 -17.32 -12.76
C ASP A 340 4.03 -18.12 -12.70
N ILE A 341 4.20 -18.89 -11.62
CA ILE A 341 5.28 -19.85 -11.44
C ILE A 341 4.71 -21.25 -11.19
N THR A 342 5.48 -22.28 -11.53
CA THR A 342 5.15 -23.67 -11.21
C THR A 342 6.24 -24.29 -10.34
N VAL A 343 5.85 -24.88 -9.22
CA VAL A 343 6.77 -25.46 -8.23
C VAL A 343 6.30 -26.84 -7.83
N GLN A 344 7.21 -27.82 -7.83
CA GLN A 344 6.97 -29.16 -7.34
C GLN A 344 7.25 -29.23 -5.84
N ALA A 345 6.29 -29.75 -5.07
CA ALA A 345 6.45 -29.94 -3.64
C ALA A 345 7.41 -31.08 -3.30
N GLY A 346 8.13 -30.94 -2.19
CA GLY A 346 9.02 -31.93 -1.63
C GLY A 346 8.36 -33.26 -1.27
N VAL A 347 9.18 -34.24 -0.93
CA VAL A 347 8.74 -35.59 -0.54
C VAL A 347 9.08 -35.83 0.93
N ALA A 348 8.14 -36.36 1.70
CA ALA A 348 8.30 -36.74 3.10
C ALA A 348 8.43 -38.28 3.27
N PRO A 349 9.14 -38.78 4.30
CA PRO A 349 9.21 -40.20 4.61
C PRO A 349 7.81 -40.81 4.85
N LYS A 350 7.61 -42.07 4.44
CA LYS A 350 6.37 -42.87 4.62
C LYS A 350 5.10 -42.33 3.96
N GLY A 351 5.20 -41.43 2.97
CA GLY A 351 4.06 -41.01 2.15
C GLY A 351 3.12 -40.00 2.81
N ALA A 352 3.62 -39.24 3.80
CA ALA A 352 2.90 -38.13 4.40
C ALA A 352 2.54 -37.04 3.38
N GLN A 353 1.46 -36.29 3.65
CA GLN A 353 1.02 -35.18 2.81
C GLN A 353 1.99 -34.01 2.94
N VAL A 354 2.36 -33.42 1.79
CA VAL A 354 3.32 -32.30 1.71
C VAL A 354 2.76 -31.21 0.81
N ASN A 355 2.95 -29.95 1.20
CA ASN A 355 2.64 -28.76 0.40
C ASN A 355 3.91 -28.00 -0.01
N ALA A 356 3.85 -27.12 -1.01
CA ALA A 356 4.88 -26.15 -1.34
C ALA A 356 4.28 -24.75 -1.39
N ASN A 357 4.76 -23.92 -0.48
CA ASN A 357 4.33 -22.54 -0.39
C ASN A 357 5.45 -21.65 -0.94
N CYS A 358 5.10 -20.58 -1.65
CA CYS A 358 6.06 -19.69 -2.30
C CYS A 358 5.81 -18.23 -1.92
N SER A 359 6.83 -17.39 -1.82
CA SER A 359 6.68 -15.97 -1.53
C SER A 359 7.74 -15.12 -2.20
N ALA A 360 7.53 -13.80 -2.27
CA ALA A 360 8.51 -12.90 -2.82
C ALA A 360 8.40 -11.49 -2.20
N THR A 361 9.53 -10.87 -1.85
CA THR A 361 9.56 -9.51 -1.28
C THR A 361 9.09 -8.46 -2.28
N ASN A 362 8.44 -7.40 -1.80
CA ASN A 362 7.77 -6.39 -2.64
C ASN A 362 6.88 -7.03 -3.71
N SER A 363 6.06 -8.00 -3.30
CA SER A 363 4.98 -8.54 -4.12
C SER A 363 3.67 -8.57 -3.35
N ASP A 364 2.58 -8.94 -4.01
CA ASP A 364 1.27 -9.32 -3.43
C ASP A 364 1.34 -10.54 -2.50
N HIS A 365 2.49 -11.20 -2.45
CA HIS A 365 2.81 -12.27 -1.52
C HIS A 365 4.11 -11.96 -0.74
N PRO A 366 4.17 -10.84 0.00
CA PRO A 366 5.36 -10.42 0.73
C PRO A 366 5.42 -11.23 2.04
N GLY A 367 6.29 -12.23 2.11
CA GLY A 367 6.40 -13.06 3.32
C GLY A 367 7.25 -14.30 3.12
N SER A 368 7.09 -15.30 3.98
CA SER A 368 7.47 -16.69 3.70
C SER A 368 6.24 -17.44 3.22
N ALA A 369 6.25 -17.90 1.98
CA ALA A 369 5.39 -18.95 1.49
C ALA A 369 3.86 -18.66 1.56
N SER A 370 3.33 -17.83 0.65
CA SER A 370 1.89 -17.57 0.50
C SER A 370 1.11 -18.76 -0.09
N ALA A 371 -0.17 -18.77 0.25
CA ALA A 371 -1.12 -19.80 -0.07
C ALA A 371 -1.73 -19.64 -1.48
N SER A 372 -1.17 -20.33 -2.46
CA SER A 372 -2.02 -21.04 -3.44
C SER A 372 -2.33 -22.41 -2.86
N LEU A 373 -3.50 -22.57 -2.22
CA LEU A 373 -3.96 -23.88 -1.76
C LEU A 373 -4.42 -24.72 -2.95
N SER A 374 -3.47 -25.32 -3.67
CA SER A 374 -3.76 -26.63 -4.26
C SER A 374 -3.70 -27.62 -3.11
N GLY A 375 -4.85 -28.18 -2.71
CA GLY A 375 -5.00 -28.95 -1.47
C GLY A 375 -3.96 -30.06 -1.25
N LEU A 376 -3.73 -30.37 0.03
CA LEU A 376 -2.82 -31.40 0.53
C LEU A 376 -2.85 -32.66 -0.35
N GLY A 377 -1.71 -33.00 -0.96
CA GLY A 377 -1.55 -34.15 -1.86
C GLY A 377 -0.40 -35.06 -1.43
N ARG A 378 -0.29 -36.24 -2.06
CA ARG A 378 0.91 -37.08 -1.93
C ARG A 378 2.13 -36.29 -2.44
N GLY A 379 3.27 -36.37 -1.73
CA GLY A 379 4.50 -35.63 -2.06
C GLY A 379 4.94 -35.80 -3.53
N GLY A 380 5.53 -34.73 -4.10
CA GLY A 380 5.95 -34.69 -5.51
C GLY A 380 4.95 -34.08 -6.50
N ARG A 381 3.85 -33.45 -6.04
CA ARG A 381 2.85 -32.76 -6.88
C ARG A 381 3.33 -31.36 -7.30
N SER A 382 3.01 -30.94 -8.52
CA SER A 382 3.25 -29.57 -9.02
C SER A 382 2.11 -28.62 -8.66
N VAL A 383 2.46 -27.41 -8.22
CA VAL A 383 1.56 -26.34 -7.78
C VAL A 383 1.87 -25.07 -8.57
N GLN A 384 0.84 -24.34 -9.01
CA GLN A 384 1.00 -23.02 -9.61
C GLN A 384 0.71 -21.90 -8.61
N HIS A 385 1.55 -20.87 -8.62
CA HIS A 385 1.43 -19.67 -7.78
C HIS A 385 1.51 -18.43 -8.67
N SER A 386 0.70 -17.41 -8.39
CA SER A 386 0.72 -16.12 -9.09
C SER A 386 1.36 -15.04 -8.20
N PHE A 387 2.16 -14.15 -8.77
CA PHE A 387 2.87 -13.08 -8.07
C PHE A 387 2.78 -11.75 -8.80
N THR A 388 2.46 -10.67 -8.10
CA THR A 388 2.46 -9.28 -8.58
C THR A 388 3.50 -8.50 -7.82
N PHE A 389 4.53 -7.98 -8.47
CA PHE A 389 5.60 -7.22 -7.79
C PHE A 389 5.33 -5.72 -7.75
N TYR A 390 5.71 -5.03 -6.67
CA TYR A 390 5.46 -3.60 -6.44
C TYR A 390 6.72 -2.73 -6.54
N ALA A 391 7.89 -3.34 -6.57
CA ALA A 391 9.16 -2.63 -6.68
C ALA A 391 9.97 -3.12 -7.87
N THR A 392 10.70 -2.21 -8.50
CA THR A 392 11.64 -2.52 -9.58
C THR A 392 12.93 -3.13 -9.03
N GLY A 393 13.67 -3.84 -9.88
CA GLY A 393 14.94 -4.47 -9.54
C GLY A 393 14.88 -5.99 -9.50
N THR A 394 15.96 -6.62 -9.04
CA THR A 394 16.03 -8.07 -8.90
C THR A 394 15.30 -8.52 -7.64
N GLN A 395 14.19 -9.23 -7.82
CA GLN A 395 13.39 -9.82 -6.75
C GLN A 395 13.68 -11.31 -6.63
N SER A 396 13.50 -11.86 -5.44
CA SER A 396 13.68 -13.29 -5.18
C SER A 396 12.37 -13.91 -4.75
N ILE A 397 12.03 -15.04 -5.37
CA ILE A 397 10.94 -15.92 -5.00
C ILE A 397 11.52 -17.05 -4.16
N TYR A 398 10.94 -17.29 -3.00
CA TYR A 398 11.33 -18.30 -2.03
C TYR A 398 10.22 -19.32 -1.89
N CYS A 399 10.52 -20.61 -2.02
CA CYS A 399 9.55 -21.66 -1.83
C CYS A 399 10.02 -22.68 -0.79
N THR A 400 9.11 -23.08 0.09
CA THR A 400 9.39 -24.04 1.16
C THR A 400 8.27 -25.08 1.20
N SER A 401 8.67 -26.34 1.31
CA SER A 401 7.73 -27.44 1.53
C SER A 401 7.46 -27.71 3.00
N PHE A 402 6.21 -28.08 3.30
CA PHE A 402 5.74 -28.37 4.66
C PHE A 402 5.00 -29.70 4.69
N ASP A 403 5.28 -30.53 5.69
CA ASP A 403 4.48 -31.73 5.94
C ASP A 403 3.24 -31.43 6.81
N ALA A 404 2.37 -32.43 6.98
CA ALA A 404 1.16 -32.32 7.79
C ALA A 404 1.40 -32.04 9.28
N SER A 405 2.64 -32.16 9.77
CA SER A 405 3.04 -31.83 11.14
C SER A 405 3.66 -30.43 11.24
N GLY A 406 3.74 -29.68 10.13
CA GLY A 406 4.32 -28.34 10.07
C GLY A 406 5.84 -28.32 9.96
N ASN A 407 6.51 -29.46 9.76
CA ASN A 407 7.96 -29.45 9.58
C ASN A 407 8.31 -28.89 8.20
N ALA A 408 9.23 -27.92 8.19
CA ALA A 408 9.64 -27.21 6.98
C ALA A 408 10.89 -27.85 6.36
N SER A 409 10.86 -28.04 5.03
CA SER A 409 12.05 -28.35 4.24
C SER A 409 13.03 -27.17 4.20
N ALA A 410 14.21 -27.38 3.61
CA ALA A 410 15.05 -26.27 3.17
C ALA A 410 14.35 -25.43 2.09
N THR A 411 14.54 -24.12 2.13
CA THR A 411 13.93 -23.16 1.20
C THR A 411 14.67 -23.16 -0.14
N ALA A 412 13.94 -23.40 -1.23
CA ALA A 412 14.44 -23.16 -2.58
C ALA A 412 14.21 -21.69 -2.95
N SER A 413 15.10 -21.11 -3.76
CA SER A 413 14.91 -19.74 -4.25
C SER A 413 15.15 -19.61 -5.75
N LYS A 414 14.50 -18.61 -6.36
CA LYS A 414 14.69 -18.21 -7.74
C LYS A 414 14.60 -16.70 -7.86
N THR A 415 15.50 -16.09 -8.62
CA THR A 415 15.48 -14.65 -8.89
C THR A 415 14.70 -14.30 -10.16
N ILE A 416 14.02 -13.16 -10.13
CA ILE A 416 13.30 -12.55 -11.25
C ILE A 416 13.67 -11.06 -11.35
N THR A 417 13.70 -10.51 -12.56
CA THR A 417 13.93 -9.06 -12.76
C THR A 417 12.60 -8.33 -12.95
N VAL A 418 12.27 -7.38 -12.08
CA VAL A 418 11.04 -6.59 -12.15
C VAL A 418 11.34 -5.20 -12.70
N ALA A 419 10.73 -4.83 -13.82
CA ALA A 419 10.87 -3.49 -14.41
C ALA A 419 9.70 -2.59 -14.05
N ALA A 420 9.91 -1.26 -14.05
CA ALA A 420 8.85 -0.28 -13.83
C ALA A 420 7.72 -0.46 -14.86
N GLN A 421 6.48 -0.19 -14.46
CA GLN A 421 5.42 0.03 -15.44
C GLN A 421 5.75 1.31 -16.23
N ALA A 422 5.32 1.35 -17.49
CA ALA A 422 5.58 2.51 -18.33
C ALA A 422 4.79 3.71 -17.77
N ALA A 423 5.52 4.67 -17.16
CA ALA A 423 4.93 5.87 -16.58
C ALA A 423 3.91 6.50 -17.53
N THR A 424 2.78 6.96 -16.98
CA THR A 424 1.74 7.66 -17.76
C THR A 424 2.09 9.12 -18.05
N THR A 425 3.05 9.68 -17.31
CA THR A 425 3.66 11.00 -17.52
C THR A 425 5.19 10.90 -17.42
N PRO A 426 5.84 10.16 -18.34
CA PRO A 426 7.28 9.91 -18.29
C PRO A 426 8.06 11.23 -18.35
N THR A 427 9.23 11.27 -17.72
CA THR A 427 10.13 12.44 -17.75
C THR A 427 10.45 12.88 -19.18
N ALA A 428 10.47 11.94 -20.13
CA ALA A 428 10.67 12.20 -21.55
C ALA A 428 9.59 13.10 -22.19
N ASP A 429 8.39 13.19 -21.60
CA ASP A 429 7.31 14.06 -22.08
C ASP A 429 7.52 15.53 -21.68
N PHE A 430 8.56 15.81 -20.89
CA PHE A 430 8.87 17.15 -20.44
C PHE A 430 10.23 17.60 -20.97
N THR A 431 10.29 18.87 -21.37
CA THR A 431 11.54 19.58 -21.66
C THR A 431 11.84 20.48 -20.47
N ASP A 432 12.96 20.29 -19.79
CA ASP A 432 13.43 21.21 -18.76
C ASP A 432 13.92 22.51 -19.41
N ASN A 433 13.37 23.65 -19.00
CA ASN A 433 13.73 24.96 -19.53
C ASN A 433 14.91 25.60 -18.77
N GLY A 434 15.41 24.97 -17.70
CA GLY A 434 16.57 25.44 -16.94
C GLY A 434 16.31 26.63 -15.99
N ASP A 435 15.08 27.13 -15.94
CA ASP A 435 14.66 28.31 -15.17
C ASP A 435 13.64 27.98 -14.06
N GLY A 436 13.52 26.70 -13.69
CA GLY A 436 12.51 26.23 -12.76
C GLY A 436 11.14 25.99 -13.39
N THR A 437 11.06 25.99 -14.72
CA THR A 437 9.89 25.60 -15.50
C THR A 437 10.17 24.41 -16.40
N VAL A 438 9.11 23.70 -16.79
CA VAL A 438 9.18 22.60 -17.77
C VAL A 438 8.12 22.78 -18.84
N THR A 439 8.40 22.37 -20.07
CA THR A 439 7.44 22.36 -21.16
C THR A 439 6.96 20.94 -21.39
N HIS A 440 5.67 20.68 -21.19
CA HIS A 440 5.04 19.40 -21.51
C HIS A 440 4.90 19.29 -23.03
N LYS A 441 5.62 18.35 -23.66
CA LYS A 441 5.76 18.21 -25.11
C LYS A 441 4.43 17.90 -25.80
N ILE A 442 3.54 17.16 -25.13
CA ILE A 442 2.25 16.76 -25.69
C ILE A 442 1.31 17.97 -25.78
N THR A 443 1.19 18.76 -24.70
CA THR A 443 0.26 19.89 -24.66
C THR A 443 0.89 21.22 -25.08
N GLY A 444 2.21 21.29 -25.18
CA GLY A 444 2.96 22.53 -25.40
C GLY A 444 2.90 23.51 -24.22
N LEU A 445 2.35 23.08 -23.08
CA LEU A 445 2.18 23.92 -21.89
C LEU A 445 3.49 24.01 -21.11
N THR A 446 3.87 25.23 -20.74
CA THR A 446 4.97 25.48 -19.81
C THR A 446 4.44 25.57 -18.38
N TRP A 447 4.91 24.68 -17.52
CA TRP A 447 4.53 24.56 -16.12
C TRP A 447 5.61 25.07 -15.19
N LYS A 448 5.22 25.72 -14.09
CA LYS A 448 6.14 25.89 -12.96
C LYS A 448 6.40 24.54 -12.29
N ARG A 449 7.67 24.24 -11.99
CA ARG A 449 8.07 23.02 -11.27
C ARG A 449 7.72 23.07 -9.79
N CYS A 450 7.71 24.26 -9.20
CA CYS A 450 7.27 24.47 -7.82
C CYS A 450 5.81 24.91 -7.74
N ALA A 451 5.13 24.49 -6.68
CA ALA A 451 3.83 25.06 -6.32
C ALA A 451 4.00 26.52 -5.88
N GLU A 452 2.95 27.33 -6.04
CA GLU A 452 2.98 28.73 -5.62
C GLU A 452 3.32 28.88 -4.14
N GLY A 453 4.21 29.82 -3.82
CA GLY A 453 4.75 30.01 -2.46
C GLY A 453 6.11 29.34 -2.22
N MET A 454 6.50 28.37 -3.04
CA MET A 454 7.81 27.72 -2.97
C MET A 454 8.82 28.38 -3.93
N THR A 455 10.10 28.13 -3.68
CA THR A 455 11.22 28.65 -4.48
C THR A 455 12.00 27.51 -5.13
N TRP A 456 12.33 27.66 -6.41
CA TRP A 456 13.20 26.74 -7.14
C TRP A 456 14.67 26.99 -6.79
N THR A 457 15.43 25.95 -6.45
CA THR A 457 16.85 26.06 -6.08
C THR A 457 17.82 25.71 -7.21
N GLY A 458 17.31 25.37 -8.40
CA GLY A 458 18.10 24.78 -9.49
C GLY A 458 17.93 23.25 -9.59
N SER A 459 17.52 22.58 -8.51
CA SER A 459 17.30 21.13 -8.49
C SER A 459 16.02 20.67 -7.80
N THR A 460 15.53 21.42 -6.80
CA THR A 460 14.32 21.08 -6.05
C THR A 460 13.54 22.33 -5.63
N CYS A 461 12.36 22.11 -5.07
CA CYS A 461 11.50 23.16 -4.51
C CYS A 461 11.67 23.23 -2.99
N VAL A 462 11.95 24.43 -2.47
CA VAL A 462 12.10 24.69 -1.03
C VAL A 462 11.12 25.75 -0.56
N GLY A 463 10.89 25.82 0.75
CA GLY A 463 9.88 26.67 1.37
C GLY A 463 8.52 25.97 1.48
N MET A 464 7.49 26.72 1.88
CA MET A 464 6.14 26.18 2.03
C MET A 464 5.27 26.60 0.86
N ALA A 465 4.55 25.65 0.27
CA ALA A 465 3.50 25.96 -0.69
C ALA A 465 2.39 26.76 0.01
N LYS A 466 1.92 27.81 -0.64
CA LYS A 466 0.80 28.62 -0.17
C LYS A 466 -0.51 28.02 -0.65
N THR A 467 -1.54 28.18 0.17
CA THR A 467 -2.91 27.85 -0.20
C THR A 467 -3.69 29.13 -0.51
N TYR A 468 -4.67 29.01 -1.41
CA TYR A 468 -5.45 30.12 -1.93
C TYR A 468 -6.92 29.73 -1.96
N THR A 469 -7.82 30.68 -1.78
CA THR A 469 -9.21 30.49 -2.23
C THR A 469 -9.25 30.43 -3.76
N TRP A 470 -10.31 29.87 -4.34
CA TRP A 470 -10.41 29.79 -5.80
C TRP A 470 -10.37 31.17 -6.49
N ALA A 471 -11.00 32.18 -5.88
CA ALA A 471 -10.96 33.56 -6.37
C ALA A 471 -9.54 34.15 -6.32
N GLN A 472 -8.80 33.90 -5.24
CA GLN A 472 -7.39 34.31 -5.14
C GLN A 472 -6.52 33.59 -6.16
N ALA A 473 -6.72 32.28 -6.36
CA ALA A 473 -5.97 31.48 -7.31
C ALA A 473 -6.14 31.98 -8.76
N ASN A 474 -7.36 32.31 -9.18
CA ASN A 474 -7.62 32.90 -10.51
C ASN A 474 -6.97 34.29 -10.67
N ALA A 475 -6.88 35.06 -9.59
CA ALA A 475 -6.23 36.37 -9.59
C ALA A 475 -4.70 36.30 -9.65
N LEU A 476 -4.07 35.12 -9.50
CA LEU A 476 -2.61 34.94 -9.60
C LEU A 476 -2.04 35.10 -11.02
N SER A 477 -2.86 35.53 -11.99
CA SER A 477 -2.45 35.84 -13.36
C SER A 477 -1.53 37.07 -13.41
N THR A 478 -0.29 36.91 -12.97
CA THR A 478 0.64 37.98 -12.55
C THR A 478 1.77 38.14 -13.55
N GLY A 479 1.46 38.69 -14.73
CA GLY A 479 2.48 39.05 -15.75
C GLY A 479 3.22 37.86 -16.36
N GLY A 480 3.79 38.05 -17.57
CA GLY A 480 4.55 36.99 -18.25
C GLY A 480 3.74 35.78 -18.74
N GLY A 481 2.41 35.88 -18.75
CA GLY A 481 1.49 34.88 -19.32
C GLY A 481 1.08 33.73 -18.39
N TRP A 482 1.48 33.76 -17.11
CA TRP A 482 1.09 32.74 -16.13
C TRP A 482 -0.39 32.82 -15.76
N ARG A 483 -1.02 31.65 -15.63
CA ARG A 483 -2.41 31.51 -15.20
C ARG A 483 -2.63 30.17 -14.50
N LEU A 484 -3.78 30.06 -13.84
CA LEU A 484 -4.25 28.79 -13.30
C LEU A 484 -4.59 27.84 -14.49
N PRO A 485 -4.21 26.55 -14.43
CA PRO A 485 -4.55 25.58 -15.46
C PRO A 485 -6.04 25.24 -15.43
N THR A 486 -6.63 24.93 -16.57
CA THR A 486 -7.96 24.30 -16.59
C THR A 486 -7.86 22.84 -16.11
N ILE A 487 -8.98 22.20 -15.79
CA ILE A 487 -8.94 20.81 -15.32
C ILE A 487 -8.35 19.87 -16.37
N ALA A 488 -8.72 20.05 -17.65
CA ALA A 488 -8.17 19.28 -18.76
C ALA A 488 -6.66 19.48 -18.95
N GLU A 489 -6.11 20.61 -18.50
CA GLU A 489 -4.66 20.82 -18.50
C GLU A 489 -4.02 20.19 -17.26
N LEU A 490 -4.62 20.36 -16.07
CA LEU A 490 -4.06 19.87 -14.81
C LEU A 490 -4.00 18.34 -14.75
N VAL A 491 -4.97 17.64 -15.33
CA VAL A 491 -4.94 16.16 -15.40
C VAL A 491 -3.81 15.63 -16.29
N THR A 492 -3.26 16.44 -17.20
CA THR A 492 -2.19 16.00 -18.12
C THR A 492 -0.83 15.79 -17.45
N ILE A 493 -0.67 16.26 -16.21
CA ILE A 493 0.55 16.06 -15.42
C ILE A 493 0.34 15.08 -14.26
N VAL A 494 -0.81 14.39 -14.20
CA VAL A 494 -1.08 13.36 -13.20
C VAL A 494 -0.39 12.06 -13.60
N GLU A 495 0.44 11.52 -12.71
CA GLU A 495 1.04 10.21 -12.89
C GLU A 495 0.11 9.13 -12.31
N ARG A 496 -0.68 8.50 -13.19
CA ARG A 496 -1.72 7.52 -12.85
C ARG A 496 -1.18 6.21 -12.30
N ASP A 497 0.10 5.92 -12.57
CA ASP A 497 0.78 4.72 -12.08
C ASP A 497 1.45 4.93 -10.71
N ASN A 498 1.31 6.12 -10.11
CA ASN A 498 1.83 6.44 -8.78
C ASN A 498 0.73 6.95 -7.84
N VAL A 499 0.93 6.72 -6.54
CA VAL A 499 0.15 7.35 -5.46
C VAL A 499 1.11 7.95 -4.45
N SER A 500 0.72 9.09 -3.85
CA SER A 500 1.46 9.78 -2.78
C SER A 500 2.96 10.04 -3.08
N PRO A 501 3.29 10.82 -4.12
CA PRO A 501 2.38 11.65 -4.90
C PRO A 501 2.09 11.11 -6.31
N ALA A 502 0.85 11.30 -6.79
CA ALA A 502 0.38 10.93 -8.13
C ALA A 502 0.81 11.95 -9.21
N ILE A 503 2.10 12.26 -9.25
CA ILE A 503 2.75 13.18 -10.20
C ILE A 503 4.20 12.75 -10.37
N ASN A 504 4.78 12.99 -11.55
CA ASN A 504 6.21 12.74 -11.77
C ASN A 504 7.08 13.62 -10.85
N ALA A 505 7.53 13.07 -9.72
CA ALA A 505 8.29 13.78 -8.69
C ALA A 505 9.70 14.23 -9.15
N THR A 506 10.22 13.65 -10.23
CA THR A 506 11.47 14.11 -10.85
C THR A 506 11.26 15.47 -11.54
N ILE A 507 10.12 15.62 -12.21
CA ILE A 507 9.74 16.86 -12.89
C ILE A 507 9.17 17.89 -11.91
N PHE A 508 8.30 17.45 -10.99
CA PHE A 508 7.58 18.30 -10.03
C PHE A 508 7.94 17.93 -8.57
N PRO A 509 9.16 18.22 -8.10
CA PRO A 509 9.63 17.81 -6.78
C PRO A 509 8.90 18.55 -5.66
N ALA A 510 8.85 17.92 -4.49
CA ALA A 510 8.19 18.44 -3.29
C ALA A 510 6.74 18.90 -3.50
N THR A 511 6.02 18.29 -4.46
CA THR A 511 4.59 18.52 -4.65
C THR A 511 3.83 18.06 -3.40
N THR A 512 3.05 18.94 -2.80
CA THR A 512 2.23 18.61 -1.65
C THR A 512 1.16 17.58 -2.01
N VAL A 513 1.00 16.54 -1.19
CA VAL A 513 0.02 15.46 -1.35
C VAL A 513 -1.38 15.97 -0.96
N SER A 514 -1.98 16.82 -1.80
CA SER A 514 -3.26 17.48 -1.51
C SER A 514 -3.94 17.98 -2.78
N TYR A 515 -5.03 18.74 -2.62
CA TYR A 515 -5.80 19.32 -3.71
C TYR A 515 -5.07 20.50 -4.36
N PHE A 516 -5.09 20.53 -5.68
CA PHE A 516 -4.61 21.64 -6.50
C PHE A 516 -5.76 22.21 -7.33
N TRP A 517 -5.95 23.53 -7.23
CA TRP A 517 -7.02 24.20 -7.95
C TRP A 517 -6.84 24.14 -9.47
N SER A 518 -7.96 24.03 -10.17
CA SER A 518 -8.06 24.38 -11.60
C SER A 518 -8.90 25.64 -11.78
N ALA A 519 -8.75 26.30 -12.94
CA ALA A 519 -9.56 27.43 -13.38
C ALA A 519 -10.98 27.00 -13.80
N SER A 520 -11.24 25.70 -13.89
CA SER A 520 -12.50 25.16 -14.41
C SER A 520 -13.58 25.18 -13.34
N ALA A 521 -14.61 26.01 -13.56
CA ALA A 521 -15.83 25.96 -12.76
C ALA A 521 -16.54 24.60 -12.95
N TYR A 522 -17.22 24.11 -11.90
CA TYR A 522 -18.02 22.91 -12.02
C TYR A 522 -19.41 23.26 -12.59
N ALA A 523 -19.77 22.67 -13.73
CA ALA A 523 -21.01 23.01 -14.41
C ALA A 523 -22.28 22.57 -13.64
N GLY A 524 -22.19 21.50 -12.85
CA GLY A 524 -23.34 20.98 -12.07
C GLY A 524 -23.69 21.81 -10.82
N ASN A 525 -22.78 22.64 -10.32
CA ASN A 525 -23.00 23.49 -9.14
C ASN A 525 -22.00 24.66 -9.14
N SER A 526 -22.51 25.89 -9.14
CA SER A 526 -21.72 27.12 -9.13
C SER A 526 -20.84 27.30 -7.88
N ASP A 527 -21.16 26.62 -6.77
CA ASP A 527 -20.39 26.65 -5.54
C ASP A 527 -19.15 25.75 -5.58
N ASN A 528 -19.09 24.83 -6.54
CA ASN A 528 -17.98 23.90 -6.70
C ASN A 528 -17.06 24.28 -7.85
N THR A 529 -15.83 23.76 -7.81
CA THR A 529 -14.85 23.88 -8.89
C THR A 529 -13.94 22.67 -8.92
N TRP A 530 -13.45 22.37 -10.12
CA TRP A 530 -12.59 21.23 -10.37
C TRP A 530 -11.20 21.40 -9.75
N ASN A 531 -10.66 20.30 -9.26
CA ASN A 531 -9.31 20.19 -8.71
C ASN A 531 -8.77 18.79 -9.00
N VAL A 532 -7.48 18.62 -8.80
CA VAL A 532 -6.80 17.32 -8.78
C VAL A 532 -6.23 17.09 -7.39
N LEU A 533 -6.44 15.89 -6.83
CA LEU A 533 -5.78 15.43 -5.61
C LEU A 533 -4.49 14.69 -5.97
N PHE A 534 -3.32 15.32 -5.83
CA PHE A 534 -2.05 14.64 -6.12
C PHE A 534 -1.65 13.57 -5.08
N GLY A 535 -2.54 13.21 -4.14
CA GLY A 535 -2.37 12.02 -3.31
C GLY A 535 -2.70 10.71 -4.00
N ASN A 536 -3.68 10.73 -4.91
CA ASN A 536 -4.12 9.54 -5.64
C ASN A 536 -4.41 9.79 -7.13
N GLY A 537 -4.33 11.04 -7.58
CA GLY A 537 -4.49 11.43 -8.98
C GLY A 537 -5.92 11.75 -9.39
N ASN A 538 -6.90 11.57 -8.50
CA ASN A 538 -8.32 11.78 -8.83
C ASN A 538 -8.63 13.26 -9.08
N ASP A 539 -9.47 13.53 -10.08
CA ASP A 539 -10.14 14.82 -10.22
C ASP A 539 -11.53 14.81 -9.56
N ASN A 540 -11.90 15.91 -8.89
CA ASN A 540 -13.21 16.03 -8.26
C ASN A 540 -13.69 17.48 -8.26
N PRO A 541 -15.00 17.75 -8.27
CA PRO A 541 -15.53 19.06 -7.93
C PRO A 541 -15.60 19.24 -6.40
N ILE A 542 -15.03 20.32 -5.87
CA ILE A 542 -15.09 20.65 -4.42
C ILE A 542 -15.53 22.09 -4.19
N TYR A 543 -16.00 22.38 -2.97
CA TYR A 543 -16.57 23.66 -2.57
C TYR A 543 -15.52 24.81 -2.63
N LYS A 544 -15.91 25.95 -3.23
CA LYS A 544 -15.03 27.11 -3.49
C LYS A 544 -14.50 27.82 -2.24
N MET A 545 -15.08 27.59 -1.06
CA MET A 545 -14.65 28.20 0.21
C MET A 545 -13.39 27.55 0.81
N GLY A 546 -12.86 26.49 0.19
CA GLY A 546 -11.61 25.86 0.62
C GLY A 546 -10.35 26.67 0.29
N TYR A 547 -9.25 26.33 0.95
CA TYR A 547 -7.91 26.86 0.66
C TYR A 547 -7.04 25.73 0.12
N TRP A 548 -6.68 25.78 -1.16
CA TRP A 548 -5.91 24.71 -1.80
C TRP A 548 -4.71 25.25 -2.57
N TYR A 549 -3.83 24.33 -2.97
CA TYR A 549 -2.56 24.65 -3.59
C TYR A 549 -2.75 25.04 -5.06
N VAL A 550 -1.77 25.75 -5.60
CA VAL A 550 -1.77 26.25 -6.97
C VAL A 550 -0.46 25.89 -7.65
N ARG A 551 -0.56 25.45 -8.91
CA ARG A 551 0.57 25.33 -9.82
C ARG A 551 0.21 26.03 -11.11
N LEU A 552 0.95 27.08 -11.46
CA LEU A 552 0.64 27.89 -12.64
C LEU A 552 1.21 27.28 -13.92
N VAL A 553 0.52 27.57 -15.02
CA VAL A 553 0.87 27.18 -16.39
C VAL A 553 0.84 28.40 -17.31
N ARG A 554 1.54 28.34 -18.44
CA ARG A 554 1.46 29.31 -19.55
C ARG A 554 1.71 28.65 -20.92
N GLY A 555 1.39 29.35 -22.00
CA GLY A 555 1.63 28.87 -23.38
C GLY A 555 0.67 27.78 -23.85
N GLY A 556 1.01 27.07 -24.93
CA GLY A 556 0.37 25.80 -25.34
C GLY A 556 -1.06 25.86 -25.90
N GLN A 557 -1.38 26.81 -26.77
CA GLN A 557 -2.72 26.87 -27.41
C GLN A 557 -2.93 25.74 -28.44
N SER A 558 -3.24 24.53 -27.98
CA SER A 558 -3.73 23.44 -28.84
C SER A 558 -4.86 22.61 -28.23
N LEU A 559 -5.35 22.94 -27.02
CA LEU A 559 -6.59 22.38 -26.45
C LEU A 559 -7.83 23.28 -26.58
N GLY A 560 -7.80 24.26 -27.50
CA GLY A 560 -8.87 25.25 -27.67
C GLY A 560 -8.93 26.24 -26.51
N SER A 561 -9.49 27.42 -26.71
CA SER A 561 -9.50 28.55 -25.77
C SER A 561 -10.29 28.33 -24.46
N SER A 562 -10.61 27.08 -24.11
CA SER A 562 -11.17 26.70 -22.81
C SER A 562 -10.70 25.34 -22.29
N GLY A 563 -10.11 24.44 -23.09
CA GLY A 563 -9.78 23.06 -22.65
C GLY A 563 -10.98 22.27 -22.11
N LEU A 564 -12.19 22.82 -22.17
CA LEU A 564 -13.41 22.28 -21.57
C LEU A 564 -14.32 21.62 -22.62
N TYR A 565 -13.89 21.61 -23.89
CA TYR A 565 -14.69 21.18 -25.03
C TYR A 565 -13.91 20.28 -26.02
N THR A 566 -14.52 19.18 -26.48
CA THR A 566 -14.06 18.35 -27.62
C THR A 566 -14.99 18.54 -28.84
N PRO A 567 -14.73 19.58 -29.66
CA PRO A 567 -15.61 19.91 -30.78
C PRO A 567 -15.74 18.75 -31.77
N THR A 568 -16.92 18.65 -32.39
CA THR A 568 -17.20 17.67 -33.46
C THR A 568 -16.14 17.70 -34.56
N SER A 569 -15.53 18.87 -34.82
CA SER A 569 -14.44 19.03 -35.80
C SER A 569 -13.15 18.30 -35.44
N ASP A 570 -12.93 17.94 -34.17
CA ASP A 570 -11.76 17.15 -33.74
C ASP A 570 -11.88 15.67 -34.13
N PHE A 571 -13.05 15.25 -34.64
CA PHE A 571 -13.33 13.87 -35.01
C PHE A 571 -13.57 13.75 -36.51
N SER A 572 -12.94 12.74 -37.12
CA SER A 572 -13.21 12.34 -38.49
C SER A 572 -14.13 11.12 -38.46
N ASP A 573 -15.31 11.20 -39.06
CA ASP A 573 -16.23 10.06 -39.20
C ASP A 573 -15.69 9.10 -40.26
N ASN A 574 -15.54 7.83 -39.89
CA ASN A 574 -15.05 6.78 -40.80
C ASN A 574 -16.18 6.11 -41.60
N GLY A 575 -17.45 6.46 -41.35
CA GLY A 575 -18.61 5.95 -42.09
C GLY A 575 -19.05 4.53 -41.72
N ASP A 576 -18.37 3.88 -40.78
CA ASP A 576 -18.57 2.50 -40.35
C ASP A 576 -19.05 2.38 -38.88
N GLY A 577 -19.50 3.48 -38.29
CA GLY A 577 -19.84 3.56 -36.87
C GLY A 577 -18.64 3.79 -35.95
N THR A 578 -17.49 4.16 -36.51
CA THR A 578 -16.29 4.58 -35.77
C THR A 578 -15.86 6.00 -36.14
N VAL A 579 -15.13 6.66 -35.24
CA VAL A 579 -14.60 8.02 -35.43
C VAL A 579 -13.13 8.07 -35.04
N THR A 580 -12.35 8.86 -35.76
CA THR A 580 -10.93 9.08 -35.44
C THR A 580 -10.74 10.45 -34.82
N HIS A 581 -10.28 10.49 -33.56
CA HIS A 581 -9.91 11.72 -32.88
C HIS A 581 -8.59 12.22 -33.44
N GLN A 582 -8.59 13.35 -34.14
CA GLN A 582 -7.46 13.84 -34.92
C GLN A 582 -6.25 14.17 -34.05
N LYS A 583 -6.48 14.70 -32.84
CA LYS A 583 -5.40 15.10 -31.92
C LYS A 583 -4.61 13.91 -31.38
N THR A 584 -5.29 12.80 -31.07
CA THR A 584 -4.65 11.61 -30.50
C THR A 584 -4.38 10.51 -31.52
N GLY A 585 -4.97 10.60 -32.72
CA GLY A 585 -4.92 9.54 -33.74
C GLY A 585 -5.71 8.29 -33.36
N LEU A 586 -6.46 8.32 -32.25
CA LEU A 586 -7.24 7.17 -31.76
C LEU A 586 -8.54 7.02 -32.53
N THR A 587 -8.85 5.80 -32.97
CA THR A 587 -10.15 5.46 -33.54
C THR A 587 -11.04 4.85 -32.46
N TRP A 588 -12.20 5.47 -32.22
CA TRP A 588 -13.18 5.08 -31.21
C TRP A 588 -14.43 4.47 -31.84
N LYS A 589 -15.02 3.48 -31.19
CA LYS A 589 -16.41 3.10 -31.49
C LYS A 589 -17.34 4.22 -31.05
N ARG A 590 -18.31 4.58 -31.91
CA ARG A 590 -19.34 5.59 -31.59
C ARG A 590 -20.38 5.08 -30.61
N CYS A 591 -20.69 3.78 -30.63
CA CYS A 591 -21.60 3.14 -29.68
C CYS A 591 -20.86 2.53 -28.50
N ALA A 592 -21.49 2.55 -27.32
CA ALA A 592 -21.03 1.76 -26.18
C ALA A 592 -21.30 0.27 -26.44
N GLU A 593 -20.51 -0.61 -25.82
CA GLU A 593 -20.71 -2.05 -25.99
C GLU A 593 -22.10 -2.48 -25.51
N GLY A 594 -22.77 -3.33 -26.31
CA GLY A 594 -24.18 -3.71 -26.14
C GLY A 594 -25.16 -2.92 -27.01
N GLN A 595 -24.76 -1.75 -27.54
CA GLN A 595 -25.51 -1.01 -28.55
C GLN A 595 -25.05 -1.35 -29.97
N THR A 596 -25.88 -1.00 -30.96
CA THR A 596 -25.58 -1.21 -32.39
C THR A 596 -25.64 0.11 -33.14
N TRP A 597 -24.68 0.33 -34.05
CA TRP A 597 -24.71 1.48 -34.95
C TRP A 597 -25.78 1.28 -36.02
N SER A 598 -26.72 2.21 -36.14
CA SER A 598 -27.83 2.15 -37.10
C SER A 598 -27.56 2.89 -38.42
N GLY A 599 -26.33 3.37 -38.62
CA GLY A 599 -25.95 4.23 -39.76
C GLY A 599 -25.94 5.74 -39.43
N SER A 600 -26.66 6.16 -38.38
CA SER A 600 -26.71 7.57 -37.94
C SER A 600 -26.69 7.76 -36.43
N THR A 601 -27.13 6.76 -35.66
CA THR A 601 -27.16 6.81 -34.18
C THR A 601 -26.90 5.43 -33.59
N CYS A 602 -26.79 5.36 -32.27
CA CYS A 602 -26.67 4.12 -31.52
C CYS A 602 -28.04 3.68 -31.00
N SER A 603 -28.44 2.46 -31.34
CA SER A 603 -29.69 1.83 -30.90
C SER A 603 -29.45 0.65 -29.96
N GLY A 604 -30.47 0.26 -29.20
CA GLY A 604 -30.37 -0.77 -28.17
C GLY A 604 -29.85 -0.26 -26.83
N THR A 605 -29.60 -1.20 -25.91
CA THR A 605 -29.21 -0.89 -24.53
C THR A 605 -27.73 -1.19 -24.32
N ALA A 606 -26.97 -0.21 -23.85
CA ALA A 606 -25.58 -0.42 -23.46
C ALA A 606 -25.50 -1.44 -22.32
N LYS A 607 -24.51 -2.33 -22.37
CA LYS A 607 -24.28 -3.36 -21.36
C LYS A 607 -23.17 -2.92 -20.40
N SER A 608 -23.34 -3.28 -19.13
CA SER A 608 -22.30 -3.15 -18.11
C SER A 608 -21.57 -4.48 -17.92
N TYR A 609 -20.28 -4.42 -17.62
CA TYR A 609 -19.40 -5.56 -17.50
C TYR A 609 -18.53 -5.43 -16.25
N THR A 610 -18.22 -6.54 -15.59
CA THR A 610 -17.07 -6.59 -14.67
C THR A 610 -15.79 -6.28 -15.43
N TRP A 611 -14.75 -5.82 -14.74
CA TRP A 611 -13.52 -5.41 -15.43
C TRP A 611 -12.90 -6.54 -16.27
N SER A 612 -12.87 -7.77 -15.75
CA SER A 612 -12.34 -8.93 -16.48
C SER A 612 -13.15 -9.24 -17.74
N ALA A 613 -14.48 -9.16 -17.66
CA ALA A 613 -15.37 -9.35 -18.80
C ALA A 613 -15.23 -8.21 -19.83
N ALA A 614 -15.03 -6.97 -19.38
CA ALA A 614 -14.75 -5.82 -20.23
C ALA A 614 -13.43 -5.99 -20.98
N ASN A 615 -12.37 -6.42 -20.30
CA ASN A 615 -11.05 -6.61 -20.90
C ASN A 615 -11.06 -7.72 -21.97
N ALA A 616 -11.85 -8.78 -21.76
CA ALA A 616 -12.04 -9.86 -22.73
C ALA A 616 -12.72 -9.41 -24.04
N LEU A 617 -13.33 -8.21 -24.09
CA LEU A 617 -13.87 -7.64 -25.34
C LEU A 617 -12.77 -7.11 -26.28
N SER A 618 -11.52 -7.03 -25.82
CA SER A 618 -10.36 -6.53 -26.56
C SER A 618 -9.90 -7.50 -27.66
N THR A 619 -10.70 -7.61 -28.73
CA THR A 619 -10.49 -8.55 -29.84
C THR A 619 -10.55 -7.82 -31.19
N GLY A 620 -9.95 -8.41 -32.23
CA GLY A 620 -10.02 -7.85 -33.59
C GLY A 620 -9.40 -6.46 -33.74
N GLY A 621 -8.36 -6.16 -32.96
CA GLY A 621 -7.67 -4.86 -32.96
C GLY A 621 -8.34 -3.78 -32.10
N TRP A 622 -9.49 -4.07 -31.48
CA TRP A 622 -10.11 -3.22 -30.46
C TRP A 622 -9.55 -3.52 -29.08
N ARG A 623 -9.48 -2.51 -28.23
CA ARG A 623 -9.08 -2.64 -26.83
C ARG A 623 -9.84 -1.69 -25.91
N LEU A 624 -9.80 -1.98 -24.62
CA LEU A 624 -10.13 -0.99 -23.60
C LEU A 624 -9.17 0.22 -23.70
N PRO A 625 -9.69 1.45 -23.53
CA PRO A 625 -8.88 2.65 -23.47
C PRO A 625 -8.12 2.72 -22.15
N THR A 626 -7.00 3.42 -22.12
CA THR A 626 -6.40 3.88 -20.85
C THR A 626 -7.27 4.97 -20.23
N VAL A 627 -7.11 5.24 -18.92
CA VAL A 627 -7.85 6.31 -18.25
C VAL A 627 -7.57 7.67 -18.90
N ASN A 628 -6.31 7.93 -19.28
CA ASN A 628 -5.92 9.17 -19.95
C ASN A 628 -6.57 9.31 -21.34
N GLU A 629 -6.67 8.21 -22.10
CA GLU A 629 -7.36 8.23 -23.39
C GLU A 629 -8.86 8.48 -23.23
N LEU A 630 -9.50 7.81 -22.27
CA LEU A 630 -10.92 7.97 -22.03
C LEU A 630 -11.26 9.37 -21.50
N GLN A 631 -10.39 9.96 -20.67
CA GLN A 631 -10.54 11.33 -20.17
C GLN A 631 -10.51 12.37 -21.29
N THR A 632 -9.85 12.08 -22.43
CA THR A 632 -9.85 13.00 -23.58
C THR A 632 -11.23 13.21 -24.22
N LEU A 633 -12.22 12.37 -23.89
CA LEU A 633 -13.59 12.48 -24.40
C LEU A 633 -14.51 13.29 -23.47
N VAL A 634 -14.04 13.72 -22.31
CA VAL A 634 -14.86 14.38 -21.30
C VAL A 634 -15.13 15.85 -21.66
N GLU A 635 -16.41 16.20 -21.70
CA GLU A 635 -16.94 17.55 -21.93
C GLU A 635 -17.24 18.23 -20.59
N TYR A 636 -16.21 18.79 -19.94
CA TYR A 636 -16.32 19.41 -18.61
C TYR A 636 -17.27 20.62 -18.54
N SER A 637 -17.67 21.21 -19.68
CA SER A 637 -18.69 22.27 -19.72
C SER A 637 -20.12 21.75 -19.53
N ILE A 638 -20.36 20.45 -19.62
CA ILE A 638 -21.69 19.86 -19.47
C ILE A 638 -22.01 19.64 -17.99
N ALA A 639 -23.18 20.11 -17.55
CA ALA A 639 -23.63 19.98 -16.16
C ALA A 639 -24.09 18.55 -15.84
N TYR A 640 -23.90 18.13 -14.59
CA TYR A 640 -24.52 16.92 -14.05
C TYR A 640 -26.05 17.02 -14.14
N PRO A 641 -26.77 15.94 -14.51
CA PRO A 641 -26.31 14.56 -14.66
C PRO A 641 -25.76 14.12 -16.04
N GLY A 642 -25.15 15.00 -16.84
CA GLY A 642 -24.48 14.60 -18.08
C GLY A 642 -25.45 14.10 -19.17
N PRO A 643 -24.98 13.34 -20.18
CA PRO A 643 -23.64 12.78 -20.30
C PRO A 643 -22.61 13.84 -20.73
N THR A 644 -21.48 13.91 -20.01
CA THR A 644 -20.34 14.81 -20.19
C THR A 644 -19.42 14.33 -21.32
N ILE A 645 -19.98 14.13 -22.50
CA ILE A 645 -19.28 13.70 -23.73
C ILE A 645 -19.97 14.33 -24.94
N ASN A 646 -19.27 14.51 -26.06
CA ASN A 646 -19.87 15.03 -27.29
C ASN A 646 -20.91 14.03 -27.84
N THR A 647 -22.19 14.24 -27.53
CA THR A 647 -23.30 13.33 -27.90
C THR A 647 -23.64 13.34 -29.39
N THR A 648 -23.11 14.30 -30.17
CA THR A 648 -23.22 14.27 -31.63
C THR A 648 -22.28 13.20 -32.22
N ILE A 649 -21.08 13.09 -31.64
CA ILE A 649 -20.09 12.08 -32.02
C ILE A 649 -20.39 10.72 -31.39
N PHE A 650 -20.75 10.72 -30.10
CA PHE A 650 -21.02 9.53 -29.28
C PHE A 650 -22.50 9.50 -28.82
N PRO A 651 -23.45 9.25 -29.75
CA PRO A 651 -24.87 9.28 -29.42
C PRO A 651 -25.26 8.15 -28.47
N SER A 652 -26.34 8.38 -27.72
CA SER A 652 -26.91 7.41 -26.77
C SER A 652 -25.94 6.90 -25.71
N THR A 653 -24.90 7.66 -25.37
CA THR A 653 -23.94 7.32 -24.30
C THR A 653 -24.63 7.38 -22.93
N PRO A 654 -24.63 6.30 -22.13
CA PRO A 654 -25.05 6.35 -20.74
C PRO A 654 -24.27 7.40 -19.94
N ALA A 655 -24.99 8.21 -19.17
CA ALA A 655 -24.38 9.16 -18.23
C ALA A 655 -23.93 8.43 -16.95
N SER A 656 -22.86 7.64 -17.06
CA SER A 656 -22.37 6.76 -16.00
C SER A 656 -20.89 6.39 -16.21
N CYS A 657 -20.39 5.46 -15.39
CA CYS A 657 -19.01 5.01 -15.35
C CYS A 657 -18.64 4.10 -16.53
N PHE A 658 -17.46 4.32 -17.10
CA PHE A 658 -16.86 3.55 -18.17
C PHE A 658 -15.48 3.02 -17.77
N TRP A 659 -15.27 1.72 -17.94
CA TRP A 659 -14.00 1.08 -17.60
C TRP A 659 -12.84 1.55 -18.48
N SER A 660 -11.68 1.72 -17.85
CA SER A 660 -10.39 1.78 -18.54
C SER A 660 -9.59 0.48 -18.33
N VAL A 661 -8.50 0.32 -19.08
CA VAL A 661 -7.50 -0.74 -18.87
C VAL A 661 -6.44 -0.36 -17.84
N SER A 662 -6.41 0.91 -17.40
CA SER A 662 -5.40 1.42 -16.49
C SER A 662 -5.59 0.85 -15.09
N ALA A 663 -4.58 0.15 -14.58
CA ALA A 663 -4.57 -0.36 -13.21
C ALA A 663 -4.49 0.81 -12.20
N TYR A 664 -5.11 0.67 -11.04
CA TYR A 664 -4.97 1.66 -9.97
C TYR A 664 -3.75 1.34 -9.11
N ALA A 665 -2.81 2.28 -8.99
CA ALA A 665 -1.56 2.06 -8.27
C ALA A 665 -1.75 1.90 -6.74
N GLY A 666 -2.85 2.42 -6.18
CA GLY A 666 -3.12 2.32 -4.74
C GLY A 666 -3.77 1.01 -4.28
N SER A 667 -4.22 0.14 -5.20
CA SER A 667 -4.82 -1.16 -4.86
C SER A 667 -4.87 -2.07 -6.09
N SER A 668 -4.42 -3.32 -5.94
CA SER A 668 -4.47 -4.35 -6.99
C SER A 668 -5.90 -4.81 -7.33
N ASP A 669 -6.85 -4.61 -6.42
CA ASP A 669 -8.26 -5.00 -6.61
C ASP A 669 -9.05 -3.98 -7.41
N ASP A 670 -8.48 -2.80 -7.62
CA ASP A 670 -9.10 -1.66 -8.26
C ASP A 670 -8.56 -1.42 -9.67
N THR A 671 -9.39 -0.75 -10.48
CA THR A 671 -9.03 -0.22 -11.80
C THR A 671 -9.63 1.18 -11.94
N TRP A 672 -8.95 2.05 -12.69
CA TRP A 672 -9.48 3.35 -13.09
C TRP A 672 -10.71 3.25 -14.01
N TYR A 673 -11.65 4.17 -13.80
CA TYR A 673 -12.80 4.42 -14.66
C TYR A 673 -13.02 5.93 -14.84
N VAL A 674 -13.77 6.31 -15.88
CA VAL A 674 -14.25 7.68 -16.10
C VAL A 674 -15.78 7.71 -16.02
N ASP A 675 -16.35 8.63 -15.25
CA ASP A 675 -17.79 8.81 -15.09
C ASP A 675 -18.31 9.90 -16.03
N PHE A 676 -18.93 9.51 -17.15
CA PHE A 676 -19.57 10.48 -18.03
C PHE A 676 -20.82 11.12 -17.42
N GLY A 677 -21.30 10.72 -16.25
CA GLY A 677 -22.37 11.45 -15.55
C GLY A 677 -21.95 12.82 -15.02
N ASN A 678 -20.69 12.97 -14.61
CA ASN A 678 -20.17 14.20 -14.00
C ASN A 678 -18.77 14.62 -14.49
N GLY A 679 -18.08 13.78 -15.26
CA GLY A 679 -16.79 14.02 -15.88
C GLY A 679 -15.56 13.58 -15.07
N ASN A 680 -15.74 13.02 -13.86
CA ASN A 680 -14.62 12.64 -13.02
C ASN A 680 -14.02 11.29 -13.38
N ASP A 681 -12.81 11.06 -12.90
CA ASP A 681 -12.14 9.77 -12.90
C ASP A 681 -11.84 9.31 -11.46
N ARG A 682 -11.97 8.00 -11.22
CA ARG A 682 -11.74 7.37 -9.92
C ARG A 682 -11.34 5.90 -10.10
N SER A 683 -10.97 5.26 -9.00
CA SER A 683 -10.79 3.81 -8.94
C SER A 683 -12.02 3.11 -8.35
N ARG A 684 -12.24 1.85 -8.75
CA ARG A 684 -13.24 0.97 -8.14
C ARG A 684 -12.82 -0.49 -8.25
N PHE A 685 -13.32 -1.31 -7.33
CA PHE A 685 -13.18 -2.76 -7.35
C PHE A 685 -13.56 -3.36 -8.71
N ARG A 686 -12.69 -4.24 -9.24
CA ARG A 686 -12.85 -4.94 -10.54
C ARG A 686 -14.11 -5.81 -10.63
N THR A 687 -14.74 -6.13 -9.49
CA THR A 687 -16.01 -6.84 -9.37
C THR A 687 -17.23 -5.97 -9.66
N SER A 688 -17.07 -4.64 -9.68
CA SER A 688 -18.14 -3.70 -10.07
C SER A 688 -18.45 -3.82 -11.56
N SER A 689 -19.69 -3.51 -11.97
CA SER A 689 -20.09 -3.54 -13.38
C SER A 689 -20.23 -2.14 -13.96
N PHE A 690 -19.44 -1.80 -14.98
CA PHE A 690 -19.47 -0.50 -15.68
C PHE A 690 -19.55 -0.67 -17.20
N TYR A 691 -19.89 0.42 -17.89
CA TYR A 691 -20.02 0.42 -19.35
C TYR A 691 -18.64 0.38 -20.03
N VAL A 692 -18.63 0.06 -21.33
CA VAL A 692 -17.40 -0.08 -22.12
C VAL A 692 -17.54 0.67 -23.43
N ARG A 693 -16.47 1.38 -23.83
CA ARG A 693 -16.30 1.95 -25.16
C ARG A 693 -14.90 1.59 -25.64
N LEU A 694 -14.82 0.81 -26.72
CA LEU A 694 -13.54 0.35 -27.24
C LEU A 694 -12.87 1.38 -28.14
N VAL A 695 -11.55 1.36 -28.11
CA VAL A 695 -10.66 2.19 -28.92
C VAL A 695 -9.66 1.30 -29.67
N ARG A 696 -9.08 1.83 -30.75
CA ARG A 696 -7.93 1.24 -31.44
C ARG A 696 -6.95 2.33 -31.90
N GLY A 697 -5.69 1.94 -32.10
CA GLY A 697 -4.58 2.86 -32.39
C GLY A 697 -3.87 3.37 -31.12
N GLY A 698 -2.84 4.22 -31.31
CA GLY A 698 -2.27 5.03 -30.22
C GLY A 698 -1.14 4.46 -29.36
N GLN A 699 -0.45 3.39 -29.76
CA GLN A 699 0.85 3.04 -29.13
C GLN A 699 2.00 3.11 -30.14
N SER A 700 2.32 4.34 -30.52
CA SER A 700 3.65 4.78 -30.94
C SER A 700 3.61 6.30 -31.18
N ALA A 701 4.29 7.07 -30.31
CA ALA A 701 4.64 8.44 -30.61
C ALA A 701 5.82 8.44 -31.60
N GLY A 702 5.53 8.78 -32.84
CA GLY A 702 6.49 9.09 -33.89
C GLY A 702 5.76 9.87 -34.96
N ALA A 703 5.78 11.19 -34.86
CA ALA A 703 5.06 12.10 -35.74
C ALA A 703 5.49 11.94 -37.21
N SER A 704 4.50 12.03 -38.10
CA SER A 704 4.65 11.99 -39.55
C SER A 704 5.36 13.23 -40.09
N SER A 705 6.41 13.02 -40.90
CA SER A 705 6.75 13.94 -42.00
C SER A 705 7.16 13.15 -43.24
N THR A 706 6.67 13.63 -44.36
CA THR A 706 6.61 13.14 -45.75
C THR A 706 7.89 12.55 -46.41
N THR A 707 7.66 11.46 -47.19
CA THR A 707 8.37 10.91 -48.40
C THR A 707 9.74 10.21 -48.26
N PRO A 708 10.14 9.26 -49.16
CA PRO A 708 9.46 8.05 -49.67
C PRO A 708 10.30 6.75 -49.50
N THR A 709 9.62 5.60 -49.49
CA THR A 709 10.08 4.23 -49.86
C THR A 709 11.46 3.73 -49.38
N THR A 710 11.49 3.15 -48.19
CA THR A 710 12.24 1.91 -47.91
C THR A 710 11.49 1.15 -46.81
N THR A 711 11.14 -0.11 -47.06
CA THR A 711 10.36 -0.97 -46.16
C THR A 711 10.99 -0.98 -44.76
N ALA A 712 10.33 -0.31 -43.80
CA ALA A 712 10.81 -0.24 -42.43
C ALA A 712 10.94 -1.66 -41.88
N THR A 713 12.18 -2.06 -41.67
CA THR A 713 12.59 -3.40 -41.25
C THR A 713 12.34 -3.48 -39.75
N THR A 714 11.54 -4.45 -39.30
CA THR A 714 11.27 -4.64 -37.86
C THR A 714 12.58 -4.90 -37.12
N ASP A 715 12.64 -4.66 -35.81
CA ASP A 715 13.85 -4.95 -35.01
C ASP A 715 14.27 -6.43 -35.12
N ALA A 716 13.30 -7.33 -35.27
CA ALA A 716 13.54 -8.74 -35.58
C ALA A 716 14.16 -8.93 -36.97
N ASP A 717 13.59 -8.30 -38.01
CA ASP A 717 14.15 -8.36 -39.37
C ASP A 717 15.55 -7.75 -39.45
N ARG A 718 15.83 -6.69 -38.69
CA ARG A 718 17.15 -6.05 -38.61
C ARG A 718 18.18 -7.03 -38.07
N VAL A 719 17.88 -7.67 -36.95
CA VAL A 719 18.76 -8.65 -36.33
C VAL A 719 18.89 -9.91 -37.19
N PHE A 720 17.83 -10.34 -37.88
CA PHE A 720 17.90 -11.47 -38.81
C PHE A 720 18.78 -11.16 -40.03
N ASN A 721 18.63 -9.99 -40.65
CA ASN A 721 19.46 -9.57 -41.78
C ASN A 721 20.94 -9.46 -41.36
N TRP A 722 21.20 -8.92 -40.18
CA TRP A 722 22.55 -8.89 -39.60
C TRP A 722 23.10 -10.30 -39.39
N ALA A 723 22.32 -11.20 -38.78
CA ALA A 723 22.73 -12.57 -38.51
C ALA A 723 23.03 -13.34 -39.80
N GLU A 724 22.21 -13.20 -40.84
CA GLU A 724 22.45 -13.76 -42.17
C GLU A 724 23.78 -13.29 -42.77
N SER A 725 24.13 -12.01 -42.56
CA SER A 725 25.38 -11.43 -43.07
C SER A 725 26.60 -11.87 -42.28
N VAL A 726 26.50 -11.98 -40.96
CA VAL A 726 27.65 -12.26 -40.07
C VAL A 726 27.89 -13.76 -39.90
N TYR A 727 26.84 -14.57 -39.99
CA TYR A 727 26.88 -16.02 -39.73
C TYR A 727 26.31 -16.84 -40.90
N PRO A 728 26.80 -16.68 -42.14
CA PRO A 728 26.24 -17.32 -43.33
C PRO A 728 26.33 -18.86 -43.31
N LYS A 729 27.22 -19.44 -42.48
CA LYS A 729 27.30 -20.89 -42.27
C LYS A 729 26.11 -21.46 -41.50
N PHE A 730 25.40 -20.64 -40.73
CA PHE A 730 24.26 -21.04 -39.91
C PHE A 730 22.92 -20.57 -40.49
N PHE A 731 22.93 -19.60 -41.41
CA PHE A 731 21.74 -18.95 -41.96
C PHE A 731 21.82 -18.81 -43.49
N ALA A 732 21.63 -19.93 -44.20
CA ALA A 732 21.61 -19.93 -45.66
C ALA A 732 20.35 -20.60 -46.24
N PRO A 733 19.74 -20.04 -47.30
CA PRO A 733 20.12 -18.80 -48.00
C PRO A 733 19.73 -17.54 -47.23
N ALA A 734 20.52 -16.46 -47.37
CA ALA A 734 20.21 -15.15 -46.81
C ALA A 734 18.94 -14.55 -47.46
N LYS A 735 18.33 -13.57 -46.78
CA LYS A 735 17.03 -12.97 -47.08
C LYS A 735 15.87 -13.96 -47.02
N ALA A 736 15.91 -14.86 -46.04
CA ALA A 736 14.79 -15.77 -45.80
C ALA A 736 13.53 -14.96 -45.41
N THR A 737 12.34 -15.45 -45.78
CA THR A 737 11.09 -14.73 -45.51
C THR A 737 10.72 -14.83 -44.03
N THR A 738 10.47 -13.69 -43.40
CA THR A 738 9.95 -13.62 -42.02
C THR A 738 8.51 -14.10 -41.95
N LYS A 739 8.24 -14.98 -41.00
CA LYS A 739 6.93 -15.60 -40.75
C LYS A 739 6.58 -15.45 -39.27
N ASN A 740 5.28 -15.54 -38.95
CA ASN A 740 4.80 -15.53 -37.58
C ASN A 740 4.04 -16.82 -37.27
N LEU A 741 4.43 -17.53 -36.19
CA LEU A 741 3.76 -18.76 -35.76
C LEU A 741 3.91 -18.95 -34.25
N PHE A 742 2.82 -19.25 -33.53
CA PHE A 742 2.82 -19.50 -32.07
C PHE A 742 3.54 -18.41 -31.22
N GLY A 743 3.45 -17.16 -31.67
CA GLY A 743 4.10 -16.01 -31.02
C GLY A 743 5.57 -15.80 -31.39
N TYR A 744 6.15 -16.65 -32.25
CA TYR A 744 7.48 -16.43 -32.80
C TYR A 744 7.40 -15.66 -34.11
N THR A 745 8.17 -14.58 -34.22
CA THR A 745 8.56 -13.95 -35.49
C THR A 745 9.86 -14.60 -35.93
N TYR A 746 9.88 -15.38 -37.01
CA TYR A 746 11.03 -16.22 -37.35
C TYR A 746 11.30 -16.35 -38.84
N ARG A 747 12.53 -16.77 -39.18
CA ARG A 747 12.96 -17.18 -40.51
C ARG A 747 13.43 -18.64 -40.49
N TYR A 748 13.15 -19.34 -41.56
CA TYR A 748 13.65 -20.69 -41.83
C TYR A 748 14.64 -20.65 -42.98
N TYR A 749 15.80 -21.27 -42.77
CA TYR A 749 16.92 -21.30 -43.71
C TYR A 749 17.06 -22.72 -44.26
N SER A 750 16.57 -22.93 -45.48
CA SER A 750 16.48 -24.26 -46.10
C SER A 750 17.83 -24.89 -46.44
N GLY A 751 18.88 -24.10 -46.67
CA GLY A 751 20.22 -24.59 -46.99
C GLY A 751 21.00 -25.09 -45.78
N THR A 752 20.71 -24.56 -44.59
CA THR A 752 21.30 -24.97 -43.31
C THR A 752 20.34 -25.76 -42.43
N ASN A 753 19.11 -25.96 -42.88
CA ASN A 753 18.00 -26.58 -42.15
C ASN A 753 17.80 -26.02 -40.73
N SER A 754 17.93 -24.70 -40.60
CA SER A 754 17.94 -24.01 -39.32
C SER A 754 16.87 -22.92 -39.25
N TYR A 755 16.51 -22.53 -38.03
CA TYR A 755 15.57 -21.46 -37.74
C TYR A 755 16.25 -20.39 -36.89
N LEU A 756 15.90 -19.12 -37.15
CA LEU A 756 16.19 -17.99 -36.27
C LEU A 756 14.88 -17.27 -36.00
N GLY A 757 14.52 -17.07 -34.73
CA GLY A 757 13.23 -16.49 -34.36
C GLY A 757 13.29 -15.65 -33.11
N VAL A 758 12.31 -14.76 -32.96
CA VAL A 758 12.15 -13.89 -31.80
C VAL A 758 10.79 -14.14 -31.20
N LYS A 759 10.73 -14.27 -29.88
CA LYS A 759 9.48 -14.33 -29.12
C LYS A 759 9.69 -13.72 -27.74
N ASP A 760 8.73 -12.91 -27.30
CA ASP A 760 8.73 -12.28 -25.97
C ASP A 760 10.04 -11.52 -25.64
N GLY A 761 10.70 -10.95 -26.67
CA GLY A 761 11.96 -10.21 -26.56
C GLY A 761 13.24 -11.05 -26.63
N TYR A 762 13.14 -12.37 -26.75
CA TYR A 762 14.28 -13.30 -26.82
C TYR A 762 14.51 -13.81 -28.24
N LEU A 763 15.78 -13.94 -28.63
CA LEU A 763 16.24 -14.50 -29.90
C LEU A 763 16.54 -15.99 -29.70
N TYR A 764 16.04 -16.83 -30.60
CA TYR A 764 16.14 -18.28 -30.55
C TYR A 764 16.72 -18.84 -31.84
N TYR A 765 17.60 -19.84 -31.71
CA TYR A 765 18.17 -20.60 -32.81
C TYR A 765 17.74 -22.07 -32.71
N MET A 766 17.49 -22.72 -33.85
CA MET A 766 17.26 -24.17 -33.88
C MET A 766 17.93 -24.77 -35.11
N ASP A 767 18.73 -25.81 -34.93
CA ASP A 767 19.30 -26.62 -36.01
C ASP A 767 18.71 -28.04 -35.93
N MET A 768 18.07 -28.47 -37.00
CA MET A 768 17.43 -29.78 -37.09
C MET A 768 18.44 -30.93 -37.26
N LEU A 769 19.73 -30.65 -37.49
CA LEU A 769 20.80 -31.65 -37.60
C LEU A 769 21.44 -32.03 -36.26
N SER A 770 21.41 -31.13 -35.26
CA SER A 770 22.02 -31.34 -33.93
C SER A 770 21.04 -31.77 -32.83
N GLY A 771 19.76 -31.97 -33.15
CA GLY A 771 18.68 -32.31 -32.22
C GLY A 771 17.64 -31.19 -32.13
N THR A 772 16.36 -31.55 -31.99
CA THR A 772 15.18 -30.65 -32.09
C THR A 772 15.03 -29.64 -30.94
N GLN A 773 16.14 -29.19 -30.34
CA GLN A 773 16.13 -28.29 -29.19
C GLN A 773 16.23 -26.84 -29.65
N LEU A 774 15.25 -26.04 -29.25
CA LEU A 774 15.27 -24.59 -29.43
C LEU A 774 16.31 -24.00 -28.45
N LEU A 775 17.36 -23.38 -28.98
CA LEU A 775 18.43 -22.74 -28.23
C LEU A 775 18.08 -21.26 -28.03
N ASP A 776 17.93 -20.84 -26.78
CA ASP A 776 17.89 -19.42 -26.41
C ASP A 776 19.29 -18.83 -26.57
N VAL A 777 19.43 -17.82 -27.43
CA VAL A 777 20.71 -17.14 -27.67
C VAL A 777 20.78 -15.78 -26.97
N GLY A 778 19.75 -15.35 -26.25
CA GLY A 778 19.72 -14.10 -25.47
C GLY A 778 18.69 -13.08 -25.96
N MET A 779 18.65 -11.90 -25.33
CA MET A 779 17.67 -10.86 -25.66
C MET A 779 17.96 -10.21 -27.01
N ILE A 780 16.93 -9.96 -27.82
CA ILE A 780 17.11 -9.26 -29.10
C ILE A 780 17.71 -7.85 -28.91
N ALA A 781 17.45 -7.22 -27.78
CA ALA A 781 18.01 -5.92 -27.39
C ALA A 781 19.55 -5.92 -27.32
N ASP A 782 20.18 -7.06 -27.05
CA ASP A 782 21.65 -7.17 -27.00
C ASP A 782 22.29 -7.31 -28.39
N TYR A 783 21.47 -7.69 -29.38
CA TYR A 783 21.87 -7.85 -30.77
C TYR A 783 21.52 -6.64 -31.62
N LEU A 784 20.51 -5.85 -31.22
CA LEU A 784 20.10 -4.64 -31.92
C LEU A 784 21.23 -3.61 -32.09
N PRO A 785 22.01 -3.24 -31.04
CA PRO A 785 23.16 -2.36 -31.20
C PRO A 785 24.24 -2.95 -32.11
N LYS A 786 24.43 -4.28 -32.11
CA LYS A 786 25.41 -4.97 -32.98
C LYS A 786 24.96 -4.95 -34.44
N ALA A 787 23.66 -5.14 -34.69
CA ALA A 787 23.06 -5.06 -36.01
C ALA A 787 23.13 -3.62 -36.55
N GLN A 788 22.78 -2.63 -35.73
CA GLN A 788 22.87 -1.21 -36.07
C GLN A 788 24.32 -0.78 -36.35
N ALA A 789 25.28 -1.20 -35.51
CA ALA A 789 26.70 -0.91 -35.73
C ALA A 789 27.25 -1.54 -37.01
N ALA A 790 26.65 -2.65 -37.47
CA ALA A 790 26.99 -3.32 -38.73
C ALA A 790 26.21 -2.80 -39.95
N GLY A 791 25.36 -1.77 -39.78
CA GLY A 791 24.65 -1.09 -40.86
C GLY A 791 23.31 -1.70 -41.26
N PHE A 792 22.68 -2.49 -40.39
CA PHE A 792 21.35 -3.10 -40.61
C PHE A 792 20.23 -2.36 -39.89
#